data_AF-A0A084JSD3-F1
#
_entry.id   AF-A0A084JSD3-F1
#
_cell.length_a   1.000
_cell.length_b   1.000
_cell.length_c   1.000
_cell.angle_alpha   90.00
_cell.angle_beta   90.00
_cell.angle_gamma   90.00
#
_symmetry.space_group_name_H-M   'P 1'
#
loop_
_entity.id
_entity.type
_entity.pdbx_description
1 polymer ?
#
loop_
_entity_poly.entity_id
_entity_poly.type
_entity_poly.pdbx_seq_one_letter_code
_entity_poly.pdbx_strand_id
1 'polypeptide(L)'
;MVESRKFLNYQSFSSYEQALDYVKGLKWGSIVTIKMSGTLNEAEYGKEVKEISTQEAGDHSFNESEKREKDNNSEEERLIQVIGWFSKALKETGYQTAFAQEIPQYQDEDYAMDFSELREKNGGKLSKIYAMGGRDSGVGLTFRGIGSQENLEKILLLLKENNRKATFFITGKELEEYGDRVKEIIDQGHEIGNGGLTGKDLSDMDFSSICFEIYKTDKLLKDKYGVNTKLFMPVYAKYNDLVREAASTLSYDLVTYSKNPMTEGRSAEEVTKYFKKGISKGEIVHLRLDVSDDVEEAAEYVLEYLGKKNYRVSFLQEMIDSAQVASSIPAPSGEAAGSIDFDKIRRDNQGKQAESVYTVHSTSQELSFTFSGISRTEVLYDILDKMDQIQGKGTFFVTSEEIDQNKEEIRQILSRGHEIGLCLTGRSGNDFKSVYQSINGMQEKLNKEFGVQPVLARYPYDAEITGEMSEAIASAGCTLVWQDLSMASSKAGPDGTLETVLANSFNAGNISARRGYIVYFRMDYYKDKNLIGNLLLDVYKNRVLTNSYEDGIENNGSKYRIVSVGQLRNSPGLYQYPVKESDYTAGVGDIAPGHLAWFSEGEKFGIMKERYVGNPDYSDENVLPGFSQGELKLIDITGRFTNEKVLFLTIDDWGSDKPVNQILYVLRKYGVKASFHIRTNRIEENPNLLRAIAAEGHDIGSHTDGHLPYAIYDEIKSRRGKRPFYNSLTSQVEAERMADLALSYRKLSSVVGDMTTDGRPALTKIFRPPTLAMSKNGMESIFDMGFQYIVSGDFSSHDYEAKTSRELADELLKGIRKGDGSRYPLRNGSIMVLHMSDDSNEPSSDPDITAKALDLVIPELMNQGYRFDKVSNYLMKPLEKRATPAEANLGETRKQLPMN
;
A
#
# COMPACT_ATOMS: atom_id res chain seq x y z
N MET A 1 10.67 -16.92 -8.78
CA MET A 1 10.68 -15.47 -9.12
C MET A 1 11.86 -15.22 -10.02
N VAL A 2 11.66 -14.61 -11.18
CA VAL A 2 12.72 -14.35 -12.15
C VAL A 2 13.13 -12.88 -12.00
N GLU A 3 14.40 -12.61 -11.65
CA GLU A 3 14.91 -11.22 -11.52
C GLU A 3 15.04 -10.60 -12.92
N SER A 4 14.24 -9.57 -13.24
CA SER A 4 14.16 -8.98 -14.59
C SER A 4 14.90 -7.65 -14.78
N ARG A 5 15.83 -7.29 -13.87
CA ARG A 5 16.44 -5.94 -13.81
C ARG A 5 17.91 -5.88 -14.24
N LYS A 6 18.35 -6.81 -15.08
CA LYS A 6 19.73 -6.86 -15.59
C LYS A 6 19.74 -6.45 -17.05
N PHE A 7 20.38 -5.33 -17.36
CA PHE A 7 20.45 -4.78 -18.71
C PHE A 7 21.89 -4.78 -19.22
N LEU A 8 22.08 -5.17 -20.48
CA LEU A 8 23.33 -5.05 -21.21
C LEU A 8 23.13 -4.20 -22.46
N ASN A 9 24.15 -3.46 -22.86
CA ASN A 9 24.23 -2.68 -24.09
C ASN A 9 25.70 -2.70 -24.59
N TYR A 10 25.98 -1.98 -25.67
CA TYR A 10 27.32 -1.95 -26.27
C TYR A 10 28.41 -1.36 -25.34
N GLN A 11 28.06 -0.70 -24.23
CA GLN A 11 29.00 -0.12 -23.27
C GLN A 11 29.21 -0.99 -22.02
N SER A 12 28.52 -2.13 -21.89
CA SER A 12 28.40 -2.83 -20.61
C SER A 12 29.70 -3.46 -20.11
N PHE A 13 30.61 -3.89 -20.98
CA PHE A 13 31.90 -4.46 -20.57
C PHE A 13 33.03 -3.86 -21.40
N SER A 14 34.13 -3.44 -20.76
CA SER A 14 35.35 -3.01 -21.46
C SER A 14 36.33 -4.14 -21.75
N SER A 15 36.15 -5.33 -21.15
CA SER A 15 36.97 -6.52 -21.43
C SER A 15 36.21 -7.82 -21.17
N TYR A 16 36.81 -8.96 -21.54
CA TYR A 16 36.27 -10.29 -21.24
C TYR A 16 36.21 -10.56 -19.73
N GLU A 17 37.21 -10.11 -18.98
CA GLU A 17 37.32 -10.31 -17.54
C GLU A 17 36.17 -9.63 -16.80
N GLN A 18 35.78 -8.42 -17.21
CA GLN A 18 34.58 -7.76 -16.68
C GLN A 18 33.29 -8.53 -16.98
N ALA A 19 33.16 -9.09 -18.19
CA ALA A 19 32.00 -9.91 -18.53
C ALA A 19 31.97 -11.21 -17.69
N LEU A 20 33.14 -11.81 -17.44
CA LEU A 20 33.28 -13.01 -16.62
C LEU A 20 32.93 -12.74 -15.15
N ASP A 21 33.41 -11.65 -14.57
CA ASP A 21 33.09 -11.27 -13.19
C ASP A 21 31.61 -10.89 -13.06
N TYR A 22 31.04 -10.22 -14.05
CA TYR A 22 29.61 -9.96 -14.11
C TYR A 22 28.79 -11.26 -14.14
N VAL A 23 29.18 -12.24 -14.97
CA VAL A 23 28.49 -13.54 -15.06
C VAL A 23 28.66 -14.37 -13.78
N LYS A 24 29.83 -14.36 -13.14
CA LYS A 24 30.02 -14.99 -11.82
C LYS A 24 29.12 -14.39 -10.74
N GLY A 25 28.78 -13.11 -10.87
CA GLY A 25 27.84 -12.42 -10.01
C GLY A 25 26.36 -12.56 -10.41
N LEU A 26 26.05 -13.20 -11.54
CA LEU A 26 24.66 -13.52 -11.90
C LEU A 26 24.11 -14.61 -10.98
N LYS A 27 22.80 -14.55 -10.72
CA LYS A 27 22.07 -15.61 -10.01
C LYS A 27 21.43 -16.55 -11.04
N TRP A 28 21.29 -17.82 -10.69
CA TRP A 28 20.50 -18.77 -11.48
C TRP A 28 19.06 -18.28 -11.65
N GLY A 29 18.54 -18.34 -12.88
CA GLY A 29 17.21 -17.80 -13.20
C GLY A 29 17.14 -16.28 -13.36
N SER A 30 18.27 -15.59 -13.63
CA SER A 30 18.25 -14.16 -14.01
C SER A 30 17.72 -13.97 -15.43
N ILE A 31 16.83 -12.99 -15.65
CA ILE A 31 16.55 -12.48 -17.00
C ILE A 31 17.53 -11.36 -17.30
N VAL A 32 18.34 -11.55 -18.34
CA VAL A 32 19.25 -10.53 -18.86
C VAL A 32 18.66 -9.95 -20.14
N THR A 33 18.39 -8.66 -20.13
CA THR A 33 17.85 -7.92 -21.26
C THR A 33 19.00 -7.27 -22.03
N ILE A 34 19.10 -7.53 -23.33
CA ILE A 34 20.13 -6.93 -24.19
C ILE A 34 19.48 -5.83 -25.01
N LYS A 35 19.93 -4.59 -24.79
CA LYS A 35 19.53 -3.41 -25.55
C LYS A 35 20.31 -3.37 -26.86
N MET A 36 19.57 -3.40 -27.97
CA MET A 36 20.15 -3.52 -29.31
C MET A 36 20.73 -2.19 -29.84
N SER A 37 20.35 -1.05 -29.27
CA SER A 37 20.88 0.28 -29.63
C SER A 37 20.72 1.31 -28.50
N GLY A 38 21.60 2.31 -28.44
CA GLY A 38 21.56 3.39 -27.45
C GLY A 38 22.12 3.05 -26.06
N THR A 39 22.22 4.07 -25.20
CA THR A 39 22.72 3.95 -23.81
C THR A 39 21.61 3.52 -22.85
N LEU A 40 21.97 3.07 -21.65
CA LEU A 40 21.00 2.82 -20.57
C LEU A 40 20.48 4.16 -20.02
N ASN A 41 19.19 4.23 -19.68
CA ASN A 41 18.55 5.38 -19.03
C ASN A 41 18.62 5.23 -17.49
N GLU A 42 18.33 6.29 -16.73
CA GLU A 42 18.48 6.28 -15.25
C GLU A 42 17.68 5.17 -14.55
N ALA A 43 16.53 4.77 -15.08
CA ALA A 43 15.75 3.64 -14.57
C ALA A 43 16.36 2.25 -14.88
N GLU A 44 17.26 2.18 -15.86
CA GLU A 44 17.98 0.98 -16.29
C GLU A 44 19.34 0.83 -15.57
N TYR A 45 19.83 1.89 -14.90
CA TYR A 45 20.97 1.84 -13.98
C TYR A 45 20.51 1.34 -12.59
N GLY A 46 20.63 0.04 -12.35
CA GLY A 46 20.44 -0.52 -11.01
C GLY A 46 21.53 -0.01 -10.04
N LYS A 47 21.13 0.63 -8.94
CA LYS A 47 22.03 0.94 -7.80
C LYS A 47 22.60 -0.36 -7.20
N GLU A 48 23.91 -0.56 -7.39
CA GLU A 48 24.93 -0.82 -6.35
C GLU A 48 26.18 -1.47 -6.99
N VAL A 49 27.29 -0.73 -7.04
CA VAL A 49 28.62 -1.33 -6.88
C VAL A 49 29.14 -0.75 -5.57
N LYS A 50 29.33 -1.60 -4.55
CA LYS A 50 30.01 -1.21 -3.31
C LYS A 50 31.41 -0.72 -3.66
N GLU A 51 31.75 0.50 -3.28
CA GLU A 51 33.12 0.98 -3.23
C GLU A 51 33.92 0.05 -2.31
N ILE A 52 34.95 -0.59 -2.85
CA ILE A 52 35.91 -1.37 -2.09
C ILE A 52 36.81 -0.39 -1.33
N SER A 53 37.06 -0.71 -0.06
CA SER A 53 37.66 0.13 0.96
C SER A 53 39.00 0.77 0.58
N THR A 54 39.12 2.06 0.89
CA THR A 54 40.38 2.80 0.94
C THR A 54 41.16 2.50 2.23
N GLN A 55 42.25 1.74 2.09
CA GLN A 55 43.43 1.67 2.96
C GLN A 55 44.59 1.31 2.00
N GLU A 56 45.74 1.97 1.86
CA GLU A 56 46.45 2.99 2.62
C GLU A 56 47.14 3.96 1.62
N ALA A 57 47.58 5.12 2.11
CA ALA A 57 48.23 6.17 1.34
C ALA A 57 49.58 5.72 0.74
N GLY A 58 49.72 5.90 -0.57
CA GLY A 58 50.97 5.91 -1.31
C GLY A 58 50.92 6.99 -2.38
N ASP A 59 51.61 8.10 -2.10
CA ASP A 59 51.77 9.28 -2.93
C ASP A 59 52.22 8.94 -4.36
N HIS A 60 51.31 9.07 -5.33
CA HIS A 60 51.66 9.26 -6.73
C HIS A 60 50.53 9.98 -7.46
N SER A 61 50.76 11.27 -7.73
CA SER A 61 50.07 11.99 -8.80
C SER A 61 50.29 11.25 -10.12
N PHE A 62 49.22 10.70 -10.71
CA PHE A 62 49.25 10.20 -12.08
C PHE A 62 47.98 10.64 -12.82
N ASN A 63 48.24 11.55 -13.76
CA ASN A 63 47.48 11.95 -14.93
C ASN A 63 46.15 11.21 -15.21
N GLU A 64 45.10 12.00 -15.35
CA GLU A 64 44.03 11.81 -16.33
C GLU A 64 44.63 11.61 -17.75
N SER A 65 45.05 10.39 -18.09
CA SER A 65 45.16 9.91 -19.47
C SER A 65 45.88 8.55 -19.52
N GLU A 66 45.20 7.44 -19.29
CA GLU A 66 45.66 6.14 -19.81
C GLU A 66 44.54 5.42 -20.56
N LYS A 67 44.64 5.54 -21.89
CA LYS A 67 44.18 4.65 -22.97
C LYS A 67 42.86 3.89 -22.75
N ARG A 68 41.74 4.53 -23.10
CA ARG A 68 40.72 3.82 -23.88
C ARG A 68 41.33 3.55 -25.26
N GLU A 69 41.53 2.29 -25.62
CA GLU A 69 41.72 1.95 -27.03
C GLU A 69 40.55 2.57 -27.81
N LYS A 70 40.87 3.44 -28.77
CA LYS A 70 39.90 3.93 -29.74
C LYS A 70 39.55 2.76 -30.65
N ASP A 71 38.60 1.97 -30.21
CA ASP A 71 37.94 0.99 -31.06
C ASP A 71 37.04 1.80 -32.01
N ASN A 72 37.43 1.92 -33.28
CA ASN A 72 36.69 2.63 -34.34
C ASN A 72 35.44 1.86 -34.79
N ASN A 73 34.94 0.96 -33.95
CA ASN A 73 33.85 0.05 -34.23
C ASN A 73 32.51 0.77 -34.02
N SER A 74 31.56 0.50 -34.90
CA SER A 74 30.16 0.93 -34.77
C SER A 74 29.53 0.38 -33.48
N GLU A 75 28.44 1.00 -33.00
CA GLU A 75 27.71 0.52 -31.81
C GLU A 75 27.31 -0.96 -31.95
N GLU A 76 26.97 -1.40 -33.16
CA GLU A 76 26.62 -2.78 -33.49
C GLU A 76 27.81 -3.74 -33.33
N GLU A 77 28.97 -3.39 -33.87
CA GLU A 77 30.20 -4.20 -33.75
C GLU A 77 30.64 -4.32 -32.29
N ARG A 78 30.50 -3.23 -31.52
CA ARG A 78 30.82 -3.24 -30.09
C ARG A 78 29.82 -4.08 -29.29
N LEU A 79 28.53 -4.03 -29.63
CA LEU A 79 27.51 -4.88 -29.02
C LEU A 79 27.80 -6.36 -29.30
N ILE A 80 28.13 -6.72 -30.53
CA ILE A 80 28.51 -8.09 -30.89
C ILE A 80 29.70 -8.57 -30.04
N GLN A 81 30.70 -7.72 -29.83
CA GLN A 81 31.85 -8.04 -28.99
C GLN A 81 31.48 -8.24 -27.51
N VAL A 82 30.66 -7.36 -26.94
CA VAL A 82 30.14 -7.46 -25.56
C VAL A 82 29.34 -8.74 -25.37
N ILE A 83 28.45 -9.06 -26.32
CA ILE A 83 27.65 -10.30 -26.29
C ILE A 83 28.51 -11.54 -26.51
N GLY A 84 29.55 -11.46 -27.34
CA GLY A 84 30.53 -12.52 -27.51
C GLY A 84 31.25 -12.86 -26.21
N TRP A 85 31.71 -11.84 -25.47
CA TRP A 85 32.32 -12.04 -24.15
C TRP A 85 31.33 -12.60 -23.13
N PHE A 86 30.11 -12.06 -23.10
CA PHE A 86 29.06 -12.52 -22.19
C PHE A 86 28.67 -13.98 -22.43
N SER A 87 28.46 -14.37 -23.70
CA SER A 87 28.11 -15.74 -24.09
C SER A 87 29.24 -16.72 -23.75
N LYS A 88 30.50 -16.32 -23.98
CA LYS A 88 31.67 -17.14 -23.60
C LYS A 88 31.74 -17.34 -22.09
N ALA A 89 31.56 -16.27 -21.32
CA ALA A 89 31.58 -16.32 -19.86
C ALA A 89 30.45 -17.20 -19.28
N LEU A 90 29.23 -17.13 -19.83
CA LEU A 90 28.10 -18.00 -19.45
C LEU A 90 28.43 -19.48 -19.66
N LYS A 91 29.07 -19.82 -20.79
CA LYS A 91 29.46 -21.20 -21.09
C LYS A 91 30.54 -21.71 -20.12
N GLU A 92 31.54 -20.89 -19.79
CA GLU A 92 32.62 -21.25 -18.87
C GLU A 92 32.15 -21.40 -17.41
N THR A 93 31.10 -20.68 -17.03
CA THR A 93 30.50 -20.72 -15.68
C THR A 93 29.35 -21.72 -15.57
N GLY A 94 29.04 -22.46 -16.63
CA GLY A 94 28.07 -23.56 -16.62
C GLY A 94 26.61 -23.12 -16.75
N TYR A 95 26.33 -21.86 -17.09
CA TYR A 95 24.97 -21.39 -17.30
C TYR A 95 24.36 -21.99 -18.58
N GLN A 96 23.12 -22.46 -18.46
CA GLN A 96 22.27 -22.71 -19.62
C GLN A 96 21.38 -21.48 -19.86
N THR A 97 21.19 -21.13 -21.13
CA THR A 97 20.33 -20.01 -21.52
C THR A 97 19.17 -20.53 -22.34
N ALA A 98 18.00 -19.96 -22.10
CA ALA A 98 16.79 -20.19 -22.86
C ALA A 98 16.17 -18.83 -23.18
N PHE A 99 15.53 -18.70 -24.33
CA PHE A 99 14.77 -17.49 -24.64
C PHE A 99 13.53 -17.42 -23.75
N ALA A 100 13.05 -16.21 -23.43
CA ALA A 100 11.86 -16.04 -22.58
C ALA A 100 10.62 -16.79 -23.12
N GLN A 101 10.57 -17.00 -24.44
CA GLN A 101 9.50 -17.72 -25.15
C GLN A 101 9.55 -19.25 -24.91
N GLU A 102 10.68 -19.79 -24.48
CA GLU A 102 10.91 -21.21 -24.22
C GLU A 102 10.63 -21.57 -22.75
N ILE A 103 10.55 -20.57 -21.86
CA ILE A 103 10.22 -20.74 -20.43
C ILE A 103 8.95 -21.61 -20.20
N PRO A 104 7.86 -21.47 -20.97
CA PRO A 104 6.67 -22.32 -20.79
C PRO A 104 6.89 -23.82 -20.98
N GLN A 105 7.99 -24.24 -21.62
CA GLN A 105 8.32 -25.66 -21.82
C GLN A 105 8.99 -26.30 -20.60
N TYR A 106 9.32 -25.51 -19.57
CA TYR A 106 9.98 -25.94 -18.33
C TYR A 106 9.01 -26.03 -17.14
N GLN A 107 7.74 -26.38 -17.36
CA GLN A 107 6.76 -26.50 -16.27
C GLN A 107 7.12 -27.64 -15.31
N ASP A 108 7.24 -27.30 -14.03
CA ASP A 108 7.31 -28.27 -12.93
C ASP A 108 5.92 -28.89 -12.76
N GLU A 109 5.80 -30.21 -12.97
CA GLU A 109 4.53 -30.95 -12.86
C GLU A 109 3.87 -30.77 -11.48
N ASP A 110 4.66 -30.54 -10.43
CA ASP A 110 4.14 -30.30 -9.08
C ASP A 110 3.35 -28.97 -9.00
N TYR A 111 3.58 -28.01 -9.90
CA TYR A 111 2.88 -26.71 -9.94
C TYR A 111 1.40 -26.85 -10.32
N ALA A 112 1.01 -27.97 -10.92
CA ALA A 112 -0.36 -28.28 -11.29
C ALA A 112 -1.13 -29.07 -10.20
N MET A 113 -0.53 -29.30 -9.03
CA MET A 113 -1.18 -30.04 -7.95
C MET A 113 -2.38 -29.28 -7.36
N ASP A 114 -3.51 -29.99 -7.25
CA ASP A 114 -4.71 -29.49 -6.59
C ASP A 114 -4.78 -29.97 -5.14
N PHE A 115 -4.78 -29.02 -4.19
CA PHE A 115 -4.87 -29.30 -2.76
C PHE A 115 -6.30 -29.31 -2.22
N SER A 116 -7.32 -29.13 -3.07
CA SER A 116 -8.72 -29.00 -2.66
C SER A 116 -9.25 -30.23 -1.92
N GLU A 117 -8.97 -31.45 -2.41
CA GLU A 117 -9.40 -32.68 -1.74
C GLU A 117 -8.75 -32.86 -0.36
N LEU A 118 -7.48 -32.45 -0.21
CA LEU A 118 -6.77 -32.53 1.06
C LEU A 118 -7.34 -31.52 2.05
N ARG A 119 -7.67 -30.31 1.58
CA ARG A 119 -8.34 -29.29 2.38
C ARG A 119 -9.70 -29.75 2.89
N GLU A 120 -10.52 -30.33 2.02
CA GLU A 120 -11.83 -30.88 2.39
C GLU A 120 -11.70 -31.96 3.47
N LYS A 121 -10.74 -32.88 3.32
CA LYS A 121 -10.46 -33.92 4.33
C LYS A 121 -9.93 -33.35 5.65
N ASN A 122 -9.15 -32.28 5.61
CA ASN A 122 -8.68 -31.58 6.80
C ASN A 122 -9.83 -30.94 7.58
N GLY A 123 -10.90 -30.51 6.89
CA GLY A 123 -12.15 -30.05 7.51
C GLY A 123 -11.98 -28.78 8.35
N GLY A 124 -11.08 -27.89 7.93
CA GLY A 124 -10.78 -26.63 8.64
C GLY A 124 -9.97 -26.79 9.92
N LYS A 125 -9.38 -27.96 10.19
CA LYS A 125 -8.47 -28.13 11.33
C LYS A 125 -7.23 -27.24 11.16
N LEU A 126 -6.86 -26.57 12.25
CA LEU A 126 -5.69 -25.70 12.28
C LEU A 126 -4.53 -26.41 12.99
N SER A 127 -3.32 -26.23 12.46
CA SER A 127 -2.12 -26.81 13.06
C SER A 127 -1.89 -26.25 14.48
N LYS A 128 -1.30 -27.08 15.34
CA LYS A 128 -0.85 -26.68 16.68
C LYS A 128 0.37 -25.77 16.54
N ILE A 129 0.46 -24.79 17.43
CA ILE A 129 1.54 -23.81 17.43
C ILE A 129 2.45 -24.06 18.63
N TYR A 130 3.75 -24.14 18.38
CA TYR A 130 4.78 -24.34 19.40
C TYR A 130 5.74 -23.15 19.44
N ALA A 131 5.47 -22.20 20.33
CA ALA A 131 6.38 -21.09 20.67
C ALA A 131 7.31 -21.42 21.85
N MET A 132 6.96 -22.45 22.62
CA MET A 132 7.74 -23.02 23.73
C MET A 132 7.60 -24.55 23.69
N GLY A 133 8.61 -25.26 24.18
CA GLY A 133 8.57 -26.69 24.47
C GLY A 133 8.12 -27.01 25.91
N GLY A 134 8.14 -28.29 26.27
CA GLY A 134 7.84 -28.74 27.64
C GLY A 134 8.79 -28.12 28.67
N ARG A 135 8.30 -27.79 29.87
CA ARG A 135 9.14 -27.15 30.93
C ARG A 135 10.13 -28.10 31.60
N ASP A 136 9.92 -29.41 31.48
CA ASP A 136 10.82 -30.45 31.95
C ASP A 136 11.90 -30.82 30.93
N SER A 137 11.68 -30.44 29.66
CA SER A 137 12.63 -30.54 28.57
C SER A 137 13.44 -29.24 28.44
N GLY A 138 14.57 -29.32 27.73
CA GLY A 138 15.62 -28.29 27.74
C GLY A 138 15.24 -26.92 27.14
N VAL A 139 16.23 -26.26 26.52
CA VAL A 139 16.02 -25.08 25.69
C VAL A 139 16.17 -25.51 24.23
N GLY A 140 15.26 -25.08 23.36
CA GLY A 140 15.33 -25.34 21.93
C GLY A 140 16.18 -24.28 21.26
N LEU A 141 17.31 -24.66 20.66
CA LEU A 141 18.13 -23.73 19.88
C LEU A 141 17.86 -23.95 18.40
N THR A 142 17.37 -22.90 17.72
CA THR A 142 16.95 -22.96 16.33
C THR A 142 17.68 -21.93 15.48
N PHE A 143 18.00 -22.31 14.25
CA PHE A 143 18.61 -21.45 13.25
C PHE A 143 17.70 -21.35 12.02
N ARG A 144 17.51 -20.14 11.50
CA ARG A 144 16.88 -19.90 10.20
C ARG A 144 17.92 -19.86 9.11
N GLY A 145 17.65 -20.61 8.04
CA GLY A 145 18.49 -20.67 6.86
C GLY A 145 19.85 -21.30 7.14
N ILE A 146 20.74 -21.19 6.16
CA ILE A 146 22.08 -21.79 6.24
C ILE A 146 23.23 -20.78 6.13
N GLY A 147 22.96 -19.52 5.78
CA GLY A 147 23.95 -18.45 5.71
C GLY A 147 25.10 -18.68 4.71
N SER A 148 26.20 -17.95 4.90
CA SER A 148 27.46 -18.15 4.14
C SER A 148 28.17 -19.45 4.58
N GLN A 149 29.09 -19.99 3.76
CA GLN A 149 29.87 -21.18 4.13
C GLN A 149 30.63 -20.92 5.44
N GLU A 150 31.28 -19.76 5.53
CA GLU A 150 32.09 -19.39 6.69
C GLU A 150 31.24 -19.30 7.97
N ASN A 151 30.07 -18.64 7.91
CA ASN A 151 29.20 -18.51 9.08
C ASN A 151 28.64 -19.87 9.50
N LEU A 152 28.29 -20.73 8.54
CA LEU A 152 27.82 -22.07 8.85
C LEU A 152 28.91 -22.91 9.53
N GLU A 153 30.12 -22.94 8.97
CA GLU A 153 31.25 -23.68 9.54
C GLU A 153 31.56 -23.24 10.97
N LYS A 154 31.56 -21.93 11.24
CA LYS A 154 31.75 -21.36 12.58
C LYS A 154 30.67 -21.81 13.55
N ILE A 155 29.40 -21.74 13.16
CA ILE A 155 28.27 -22.13 14.01
C ILE A 155 28.28 -23.63 14.29
N LEU A 156 28.58 -24.46 13.29
CA LEU A 156 28.69 -25.90 13.46
C LEU A 156 29.87 -26.27 14.37
N LEU A 157 31.02 -25.60 14.22
CA LEU A 157 32.17 -25.75 15.09
C LEU A 157 31.82 -25.38 16.55
N LEU A 158 31.17 -24.24 16.75
CA LEU A 158 30.77 -23.76 18.06
C LEU A 158 29.79 -24.72 18.76
N LEU A 159 28.81 -25.23 18.01
CA LEU A 159 27.87 -26.25 18.52
C LEU A 159 28.60 -27.54 18.90
N LYS A 160 29.57 -27.97 18.08
CA LYS A 160 30.39 -29.17 18.32
C LYS A 160 31.28 -29.02 19.55
N GLU A 161 31.98 -27.89 19.71
CA GLU A 161 32.84 -27.59 20.86
C GLU A 161 32.06 -27.53 22.17
N ASN A 162 30.83 -27.00 22.12
CA ASN A 162 29.93 -26.97 23.28
C ASN A 162 29.14 -28.27 23.48
N ASN A 163 29.38 -29.30 22.65
CA ASN A 163 28.66 -30.58 22.63
C ASN A 163 27.13 -30.41 22.61
N ARG A 164 26.63 -29.47 21.80
CA ARG A 164 25.21 -29.15 21.63
C ARG A 164 24.74 -29.46 20.22
N LYS A 165 23.44 -29.73 20.09
CA LYS A 165 22.73 -29.86 18.82
C LYS A 165 21.66 -28.78 18.70
N ALA A 166 21.18 -28.54 17.49
CA ALA A 166 20.24 -27.47 17.17
C ALA A 166 19.33 -27.90 16.01
N THR A 167 18.27 -27.13 15.78
CA THR A 167 17.30 -27.35 14.69
C THR A 167 17.43 -26.26 13.64
N PHE A 168 17.65 -26.62 12.38
CA PHE A 168 17.80 -25.69 11.26
C PHE A 168 16.54 -25.69 10.39
N PHE A 169 15.87 -24.55 10.24
CA PHE A 169 14.73 -24.40 9.34
C PHE A 169 15.22 -23.88 7.99
N ILE A 170 15.32 -24.79 7.02
CA ILE A 170 15.94 -24.56 5.71
C ILE A 170 14.85 -24.44 4.65
N THR A 171 14.98 -23.46 3.77
CA THR A 171 14.02 -23.26 2.67
C THR A 171 14.28 -24.18 1.50
N GLY A 172 13.25 -24.48 0.69
CA GLY A 172 13.41 -25.30 -0.51
C GLY A 172 14.46 -24.74 -1.48
N LYS A 173 14.51 -23.41 -1.64
CA LYS A 173 15.56 -22.73 -2.39
C LYS A 173 16.97 -23.06 -1.88
N GLU A 174 17.19 -23.00 -0.57
CA GLU A 174 18.49 -23.32 0.03
C GLU A 174 18.85 -24.81 -0.11
N LEU A 175 17.86 -25.71 -0.01
CA LEU A 175 18.03 -27.14 -0.28
C LEU A 175 18.49 -27.39 -1.72
N GLU A 176 18.03 -26.60 -2.68
CA GLU A 176 18.46 -26.74 -4.07
C GLU A 176 19.85 -26.16 -4.28
N GLU A 177 20.09 -24.92 -3.84
CA GLU A 177 21.29 -24.13 -4.12
C GLU A 177 22.53 -24.62 -3.35
N TYR A 178 22.36 -25.14 -2.13
CA TYR A 178 23.48 -25.36 -1.19
C TYR A 178 23.51 -26.78 -0.61
N GLY A 179 23.33 -27.77 -1.48
CA GLY A 179 23.16 -29.15 -1.02
C GLY A 179 24.32 -29.75 -0.22
N ASP A 180 25.56 -29.31 -0.44
CA ASP A 180 26.72 -29.79 0.32
C ASP A 180 26.69 -29.28 1.77
N ARG A 181 26.28 -28.02 1.99
CA ARG A 181 26.08 -27.45 3.32
C ARG A 181 24.97 -28.15 4.10
N VAL A 182 23.89 -28.48 3.41
CA VAL A 182 22.78 -29.23 4.02
C VAL A 182 23.24 -30.61 4.49
N LYS A 183 24.04 -31.32 3.67
CA LYS A 183 24.64 -32.59 4.07
C LYS A 183 25.58 -32.43 5.26
N GLU A 184 26.36 -31.35 5.31
CA GLU A 184 27.23 -31.06 6.45
C GLU A 184 26.44 -30.90 7.76
N ILE A 185 25.31 -30.17 7.73
CA ILE A 185 24.41 -30.03 8.89
C ILE A 185 23.89 -31.42 9.35
N ILE A 186 23.53 -32.28 8.39
CA ILE A 186 23.03 -33.65 8.65
C ILE A 186 24.14 -34.56 9.19
N ASP A 187 25.32 -34.55 8.58
CA ASP A 187 26.47 -35.38 8.94
C ASP A 187 27.00 -35.04 10.34
N GLN A 188 26.89 -33.76 10.73
CA GLN A 188 27.15 -33.32 12.09
C GLN A 188 25.99 -33.62 13.05
N GLY A 189 24.88 -34.21 12.58
CA GLY A 189 23.80 -34.74 13.39
C GLY A 189 22.87 -33.68 13.97
N HIS A 190 22.62 -32.57 13.26
CA HIS A 190 21.62 -31.56 13.63
C HIS A 190 20.23 -31.90 13.05
N GLU A 191 19.17 -31.35 13.64
CA GLU A 191 17.80 -31.56 13.17
C GLU A 191 17.46 -30.54 12.07
N ILE A 192 16.70 -30.95 11.04
CA ILE A 192 16.24 -30.06 9.98
C ILE A 192 14.71 -29.98 10.01
N GLY A 193 14.20 -28.75 9.99
CA GLY A 193 12.79 -28.41 9.85
C GLY A 193 12.49 -27.77 8.49
N ASN A 194 11.22 -27.79 8.10
CA ASN A 194 10.74 -27.21 6.85
C ASN A 194 10.62 -25.68 6.99
N GLY A 195 11.36 -24.93 6.16
CA GLY A 195 11.33 -23.47 6.13
C GLY A 195 10.38 -22.85 5.10
N GLY A 196 9.66 -23.63 4.30
CA GLY A 196 8.94 -23.17 3.11
C GLY A 196 9.86 -23.04 1.88
N LEU A 197 9.30 -22.91 0.68
CA LEU A 197 10.06 -23.04 -0.57
C LEU A 197 10.85 -21.78 -0.89
N THR A 198 10.19 -20.62 -0.88
CA THR A 198 10.75 -19.38 -1.45
C THR A 198 11.33 -18.39 -0.45
N GLY A 199 11.07 -18.60 0.85
CA GLY A 199 11.45 -17.64 1.89
C GLY A 199 10.59 -16.36 1.92
N LYS A 200 9.40 -16.39 1.33
CA LYS A 200 8.41 -15.30 1.39
C LYS A 200 7.48 -15.40 2.61
N ASP A 201 6.86 -14.27 2.93
CA ASP A 201 5.72 -14.23 3.84
C ASP A 201 4.54 -14.99 3.20
N LEU A 202 4.08 -16.05 3.88
CA LEU A 202 3.00 -16.92 3.39
C LEU A 202 1.61 -16.36 3.75
N SER A 203 1.53 -15.36 4.61
CA SER A 203 0.24 -14.84 5.10
C SER A 203 -0.57 -14.10 4.03
N ASP A 204 0.06 -13.66 2.94
CA ASP A 204 -0.57 -12.99 1.79
C ASP A 204 -0.91 -13.95 0.63
N MET A 205 -0.67 -15.25 0.79
CA MET A 205 -0.89 -16.25 -0.25
C MET A 205 -2.23 -16.96 -0.11
N ASP A 206 -2.77 -17.46 -1.22
CA ASP A 206 -3.91 -18.37 -1.19
C ASP A 206 -3.53 -19.74 -0.62
N PHE A 207 -4.54 -20.51 -0.19
CA PHE A 207 -4.35 -21.83 0.44
C PHE A 207 -3.49 -22.80 -0.40
N SER A 208 -3.74 -22.89 -1.71
CA SER A 208 -3.04 -23.83 -2.58
C SER A 208 -1.57 -23.43 -2.75
N SER A 209 -1.31 -22.13 -2.89
CA SER A 209 0.05 -21.58 -2.92
C SER A 209 0.82 -21.87 -1.61
N ILE A 210 0.17 -21.75 -0.45
CA ILE A 210 0.78 -22.07 0.85
C ILE A 210 1.06 -23.58 0.96
N CYS A 211 0.09 -24.43 0.58
CA CYS A 211 0.30 -25.87 0.56
C CYS A 211 1.45 -26.25 -0.36
N PHE A 212 1.57 -25.61 -1.54
CA PHE A 212 2.67 -25.85 -2.46
C PHE A 212 4.04 -25.48 -1.84
N GLU A 213 4.15 -24.34 -1.16
CA GLU A 213 5.37 -23.90 -0.47
C GLU A 213 5.88 -24.94 0.55
N ILE A 214 4.96 -25.50 1.34
CA ILE A 214 5.28 -26.51 2.36
C ILE A 214 5.57 -27.87 1.69
N TYR A 215 4.69 -28.30 0.78
CA TYR A 215 4.75 -29.59 0.10
C TYR A 215 6.01 -29.76 -0.75
N LYS A 216 6.36 -28.77 -1.58
CA LYS A 216 7.54 -28.88 -2.45
C LYS A 216 8.82 -28.97 -1.64
N THR A 217 8.89 -28.21 -0.54
CA THR A 217 10.03 -28.27 0.40
C THR A 217 10.09 -29.62 1.11
N ASP A 218 8.94 -30.17 1.52
CA ASP A 218 8.85 -31.50 2.12
C ASP A 218 9.34 -32.60 1.16
N LYS A 219 8.95 -32.54 -0.11
CA LYS A 219 9.41 -33.43 -1.16
C LYS A 219 10.92 -33.35 -1.36
N LEU A 220 11.49 -32.14 -1.41
CA LEU A 220 12.94 -31.93 -1.50
C LEU A 220 13.69 -32.52 -0.30
N LEU A 221 13.21 -32.28 0.93
CA LEU A 221 13.79 -32.82 2.16
C LEU A 221 13.82 -34.35 2.14
N LYS A 222 12.71 -34.98 1.73
CA LYS A 222 12.59 -36.45 1.67
C LYS A 222 13.43 -37.05 0.56
N ASP A 223 13.25 -36.58 -0.66
CA ASP A 223 13.80 -37.22 -1.85
C ASP A 223 15.32 -37.02 -1.97
N LYS A 224 15.81 -35.82 -1.62
CA LYS A 224 17.23 -35.46 -1.82
C LYS A 224 18.08 -35.66 -0.56
N TYR A 225 17.47 -35.54 0.63
CA TYR A 225 18.22 -35.56 1.90
C TYR A 225 17.78 -36.67 2.87
N GLY A 226 16.71 -37.42 2.56
CA GLY A 226 16.19 -38.45 3.45
C GLY A 226 15.64 -37.90 4.78
N VAL A 227 15.37 -36.59 4.86
CA VAL A 227 14.90 -35.92 6.07
C VAL A 227 13.38 -36.05 6.15
N ASN A 228 12.88 -36.61 7.25
CA ASN A 228 11.46 -36.65 7.57
C ASN A 228 11.20 -35.81 8.80
N THR A 229 10.47 -34.71 8.63
CA THR A 229 10.14 -33.77 9.70
C THR A 229 8.67 -33.43 9.68
N LYS A 230 8.12 -33.10 10.85
CA LYS A 230 6.78 -32.51 10.99
C LYS A 230 6.85 -31.05 11.41
N LEU A 231 8.05 -30.50 11.56
CA LEU A 231 8.24 -29.14 12.04
C LEU A 231 8.27 -28.18 10.85
N PHE A 232 7.33 -27.24 10.83
CA PHE A 232 7.30 -26.17 9.84
C PHE A 232 7.39 -24.82 10.54
N MET A 233 8.33 -23.98 10.12
CA MET A 233 8.44 -22.60 10.58
C MET A 233 8.28 -21.65 9.40
N PRO A 234 7.20 -20.85 9.33
CA PRO A 234 7.04 -19.85 8.29
C PRO A 234 8.05 -18.72 8.49
N VAL A 235 8.28 -17.94 7.44
CA VAL A 235 9.23 -16.83 7.44
C VAL A 235 8.78 -15.79 8.48
N TYR A 236 9.73 -15.24 9.23
CA TYR A 236 9.49 -14.37 10.40
C TYR A 236 8.64 -14.98 11.51
N ALA A 237 8.36 -16.29 11.48
CA ALA A 237 7.32 -16.92 12.30
C ALA A 237 5.93 -16.30 12.13
N LYS A 238 5.65 -15.65 10.99
CA LYS A 238 4.34 -15.09 10.64
C LYS A 238 3.41 -16.14 10.06
N TYR A 239 2.18 -16.19 10.54
CA TYR A 239 1.15 -17.08 10.03
C TYR A 239 -0.24 -16.46 10.25
N ASN A 240 -1.21 -16.93 9.48
CA ASN A 240 -2.63 -16.71 9.71
C ASN A 240 -3.35 -18.08 9.72
N ASP A 241 -4.68 -18.09 9.83
CA ASP A 241 -5.42 -19.35 9.87
C ASP A 241 -5.30 -20.14 8.55
N LEU A 242 -5.13 -19.49 7.40
CA LEU A 242 -4.87 -20.20 6.13
C LEU A 242 -3.52 -20.94 6.16
N VAL A 243 -2.48 -20.32 6.72
CA VAL A 243 -1.16 -20.98 6.89
C VAL A 243 -1.24 -22.15 7.86
N ARG A 244 -2.00 -22.01 8.95
CA ARG A 244 -2.21 -23.08 9.93
C ARG A 244 -3.06 -24.21 9.37
N GLU A 245 -4.08 -23.90 8.57
CA GLU A 245 -4.92 -24.87 7.89
C GLU A 245 -4.10 -25.65 6.85
N ALA A 246 -3.28 -24.96 6.05
CA ALA A 246 -2.38 -25.58 5.07
C ALA A 246 -1.33 -26.49 5.73
N ALA A 247 -0.70 -26.04 6.82
CA ALA A 247 0.21 -26.86 7.61
C ALA A 247 -0.48 -28.10 8.18
N SER A 248 -1.68 -27.95 8.76
CA SER A 248 -2.48 -29.09 9.26
C SER A 248 -2.86 -30.06 8.16
N THR A 249 -3.26 -29.54 7.00
CA THR A 249 -3.62 -30.33 5.81
C THR A 249 -2.46 -31.21 5.37
N LEU A 250 -1.24 -30.74 5.51
CA LEU A 250 -0.01 -31.47 5.19
C LEU A 250 0.60 -32.19 6.40
N SER A 251 -0.12 -32.27 7.52
CA SER A 251 0.30 -32.94 8.77
C SER A 251 1.57 -32.38 9.41
N TYR A 252 1.80 -31.07 9.28
CA TYR A 252 2.87 -30.33 9.92
C TYR A 252 2.40 -29.62 11.20
N ASP A 253 3.26 -29.63 12.22
CA ASP A 253 3.19 -28.78 13.41
C ASP A 253 3.85 -27.42 13.11
N LEU A 254 3.16 -26.33 13.44
CA LEU A 254 3.69 -24.98 13.25
C LEU A 254 4.58 -24.59 14.43
N VAL A 255 5.82 -24.23 14.13
CA VAL A 255 6.83 -23.85 15.11
C VAL A 255 7.14 -22.36 15.00
N THR A 256 7.23 -21.69 16.14
CA THR A 256 7.71 -20.31 16.26
C THR A 256 8.81 -20.26 17.33
N TYR A 257 8.94 -19.14 18.05
CA TYR A 257 9.98 -18.98 19.07
C TYR A 257 9.51 -18.06 20.20
N SER A 258 10.03 -18.26 21.40
CA SER A 258 9.80 -17.36 22.55
C SER A 258 10.92 -16.35 22.74
N LYS A 259 12.09 -16.57 22.13
CA LYS A 259 13.23 -15.65 22.15
C LYS A 259 13.81 -15.50 20.76
N ASN A 260 13.81 -14.28 20.23
CA ASN A 260 14.55 -13.92 19.02
C ASN A 260 15.47 -12.73 19.33
N PRO A 261 16.74 -12.98 19.68
CA PRO A 261 17.71 -11.92 19.92
C PRO A 261 18.08 -11.13 18.65
N MET A 262 17.99 -11.75 17.46
CA MET A 262 18.47 -11.22 16.19
C MET A 262 17.30 -10.66 15.35
N THR A 263 16.97 -9.39 15.59
CA THR A 263 16.15 -8.59 14.66
C THR A 263 17.06 -7.77 13.75
N GLU A 264 16.64 -7.52 12.51
CA GLU A 264 17.43 -6.79 11.50
C GLU A 264 18.07 -5.49 12.07
N GLY A 265 19.40 -5.39 11.96
CA GLY A 265 20.16 -4.19 12.34
C GLY A 265 20.68 -4.10 13.79
N ARG A 266 20.62 -5.17 14.61
CA ARG A 266 21.20 -5.19 15.97
C ARG A 266 22.66 -5.64 16.01
N SER A 267 23.47 -5.03 16.87
CA SER A 267 24.85 -5.47 17.14
C SER A 267 24.92 -6.60 18.17
N ALA A 268 26.04 -7.33 18.22
CA ALA A 268 26.26 -8.40 19.20
C ALA A 268 26.16 -7.94 20.67
N GLU A 269 26.51 -6.68 20.97
CA GLU A 269 26.32 -6.09 22.30
C GLU A 269 24.84 -5.96 22.70
N GLU A 270 23.97 -5.64 21.74
CA GLU A 270 22.53 -5.53 21.95
C GLU A 270 21.87 -6.90 22.15
N VAL A 271 22.39 -7.93 21.47
CA VAL A 271 22.01 -9.34 21.69
C VAL A 271 22.37 -9.79 23.10
N THR A 272 23.59 -9.47 23.55
CA THR A 272 24.03 -9.72 24.93
C THR A 272 23.12 -9.03 25.95
N LYS A 273 22.70 -7.79 25.66
CA LYS A 273 21.77 -7.04 26.52
C LYS A 273 20.35 -7.62 26.50
N TYR A 274 19.88 -8.14 25.37
CA TYR A 274 18.57 -8.79 25.23
C TYR A 274 18.41 -9.97 26.20
N PHE A 275 19.48 -10.76 26.37
CA PHE A 275 19.49 -11.90 27.29
C PHE A 275 19.70 -11.54 28.78
N LYS A 276 19.84 -10.26 29.15
CA LYS A 276 19.83 -9.86 30.58
C LYS A 276 18.54 -10.23 31.31
N LYS A 277 17.43 -10.43 30.57
CA LYS A 277 16.15 -10.94 31.12
C LYS A 277 16.16 -12.46 31.36
N GLY A 278 17.23 -13.14 30.96
CA GLY A 278 17.43 -14.58 31.10
C GLY A 278 16.74 -15.44 30.06
N ILE A 279 17.24 -16.68 29.96
CA ILE A 279 16.62 -17.81 29.26
C ILE A 279 16.08 -18.77 30.33
N SER A 280 14.92 -19.38 30.10
CA SER A 280 14.28 -20.37 30.98
C SER A 280 14.08 -21.70 30.25
N LYS A 281 13.92 -22.81 31.00
CA LYS A 281 13.59 -24.12 30.42
C LYS A 281 12.26 -24.07 29.65
N GLY A 282 12.18 -24.80 28.55
CA GLY A 282 11.05 -24.78 27.61
C GLY A 282 11.08 -23.63 26.61
N GLU A 283 11.97 -22.65 26.73
CA GLU A 283 12.07 -21.58 25.71
C GLU A 283 12.69 -22.08 24.41
N ILE A 284 12.22 -21.51 23.29
CA ILE A 284 12.78 -21.72 21.95
C ILE A 284 13.52 -20.43 21.58
N VAL A 285 14.84 -20.54 21.46
CA VAL A 285 15.75 -19.48 21.04
C VAL A 285 15.97 -19.59 19.53
N HIS A 286 15.75 -18.49 18.82
CA HIS A 286 15.81 -18.42 17.37
C HIS A 286 16.88 -17.45 16.89
N LEU A 287 17.80 -17.94 16.07
CA LEU A 287 18.89 -17.19 15.47
C LEU A 287 18.76 -17.21 13.95
N ARG A 288 19.20 -16.15 13.26
CA ARG A 288 19.11 -16.02 11.80
C ARG A 288 20.50 -16.05 11.18
N LEU A 289 20.78 -17.09 10.40
CA LEU A 289 22.05 -17.21 9.64
C LEU A 289 21.98 -16.47 8.30
N ASP A 290 20.78 -16.12 7.84
CA ASP A 290 20.51 -15.57 6.53
C ASP A 290 20.66 -14.05 6.43
N VAL A 291 20.96 -13.34 7.54
CA VAL A 291 20.90 -11.86 7.57
C VAL A 291 22.09 -11.17 8.25
N SER A 292 22.87 -11.87 9.08
CA SER A 292 23.92 -11.24 9.88
C SER A 292 25.18 -12.09 9.95
N ASP A 293 26.33 -11.43 9.82
CA ASP A 293 27.65 -12.02 10.03
C ASP A 293 28.00 -12.09 11.54
N ASP A 294 27.30 -11.35 12.41
CA ASP A 294 27.51 -11.32 13.86
C ASP A 294 26.77 -12.45 14.61
N VAL A 295 26.21 -13.42 13.87
CA VAL A 295 25.45 -14.53 14.43
C VAL A 295 26.31 -15.48 15.28
N GLU A 296 27.61 -15.53 15.01
CA GLU A 296 28.61 -16.29 15.78
C GLU A 296 28.68 -15.81 17.23
N GLU A 297 28.89 -14.51 17.45
CA GLU A 297 29.00 -13.92 18.79
C GLU A 297 27.69 -14.09 19.59
N ALA A 298 26.54 -13.95 18.92
CA ALA A 298 25.24 -14.20 19.51
C ALA A 298 25.05 -15.66 19.94
N ALA A 299 25.44 -16.61 19.09
CA ALA A 299 25.36 -18.03 19.38
C ALA A 299 26.30 -18.43 20.53
N GLU A 300 27.52 -17.87 20.55
CA GLU A 300 28.52 -18.13 21.59
C GLU A 300 27.99 -17.66 22.95
N TYR A 301 27.47 -16.44 23.01
CA TYR A 301 26.87 -15.91 24.23
C TYR A 301 25.71 -16.78 24.74
N VAL A 302 24.82 -17.21 23.85
CA VAL A 302 23.68 -18.08 24.21
C VAL A 302 24.19 -19.42 24.77
N LEU A 303 25.14 -20.06 24.10
CA LEU A 303 25.68 -21.35 24.51
C LEU A 303 26.40 -21.26 25.86
N GLU A 304 27.19 -20.21 26.07
CA GLU A 304 27.80 -19.92 27.37
C GLU A 304 26.75 -19.74 28.47
N TYR A 305 25.70 -18.94 28.19
CA TYR A 305 24.64 -18.68 29.16
C TYR A 305 23.93 -19.97 29.56
N LEU A 306 23.59 -20.81 28.58
CA LEU A 306 22.98 -22.11 28.78
C LEU A 306 23.91 -23.06 29.54
N GLY A 307 25.21 -23.02 29.28
CA GLY A 307 26.25 -23.74 30.03
C GLY A 307 26.30 -23.31 31.50
N LYS A 308 26.37 -22.00 31.78
CA LYS A 308 26.40 -21.41 33.14
C LYS A 308 25.15 -21.77 33.95
N LYS A 309 23.98 -21.91 33.29
CA LYS A 309 22.71 -22.31 33.92
C LYS A 309 22.49 -23.82 33.99
N ASN A 310 23.40 -24.62 33.43
CA ASN A 310 23.28 -26.08 33.29
C ASN A 310 21.98 -26.50 32.58
N TYR A 311 21.58 -25.75 31.55
CA TYR A 311 20.43 -26.10 30.72
C TYR A 311 20.85 -27.06 29.61
N ARG A 312 20.04 -28.10 29.39
CA ARG A 312 20.19 -29.00 28.25
C ARG A 312 19.65 -28.29 27.00
N VAL A 313 20.38 -28.37 25.89
CA VAL A 313 19.83 -28.04 24.57
C VAL A 313 19.25 -29.32 23.99
N SER A 314 18.00 -29.28 23.55
CA SER A 314 17.28 -30.44 23.00
C SER A 314 16.78 -30.13 21.59
N PHE A 315 16.59 -31.20 20.81
CA PHE A 315 15.88 -31.10 19.54
C PHE A 315 14.44 -30.69 19.76
N LEU A 316 13.91 -29.99 18.77
CA LEU A 316 12.64 -29.34 18.94
C LEU A 316 11.49 -30.33 18.88
N GLN A 317 11.61 -31.40 18.08
CA GLN A 317 10.63 -32.48 18.09
C GLN A 317 10.56 -33.17 19.47
N GLU A 318 11.70 -33.46 20.12
CA GLU A 318 11.76 -34.03 21.47
C GLU A 318 11.05 -33.12 22.49
N MET A 319 11.27 -31.81 22.38
CA MET A 319 10.65 -30.81 23.24
C MET A 319 9.13 -30.71 23.03
N ILE A 320 8.66 -30.81 21.79
CA ILE A 320 7.24 -30.76 21.42
C ILE A 320 6.51 -32.02 21.90
N ASP A 321 7.10 -33.20 21.69
CA ASP A 321 6.50 -34.47 22.09
C ASP A 321 6.33 -34.53 23.62
N SER A 322 7.30 -34.02 24.38
CA SER A 322 7.21 -33.94 25.85
C SER A 322 6.12 -32.97 26.34
N ALA A 323 5.86 -31.88 25.62
CA ALA A 323 4.81 -30.92 25.96
C ALA A 323 3.40 -31.53 25.79
N GLN A 324 3.22 -32.37 24.76
CA GLN A 324 1.95 -33.06 24.53
C GLN A 324 1.61 -34.01 25.68
N VAL A 325 2.60 -34.72 26.25
CA VAL A 325 2.39 -35.65 27.38
C VAL A 325 2.01 -34.91 28.67
N ALA A 326 2.62 -33.75 28.96
CA ALA A 326 2.33 -32.97 30.17
C ALA A 326 0.93 -32.34 30.20
N SER A 327 0.30 -32.14 29.03
CA SER A 327 -1.05 -31.58 28.91
C SER A 327 -2.20 -32.55 29.26
N SER A 328 -1.88 -33.80 29.63
CA SER A 328 -2.86 -34.88 29.84
C SER A 328 -3.17 -35.23 31.31
N ILE A 329 -2.75 -34.43 32.29
CA ILE A 329 -3.09 -34.61 33.72
C ILE A 329 -4.24 -33.66 34.11
N PRO A 330 -5.37 -34.16 34.65
CA PRO A 330 -6.50 -33.30 35.01
C PRO A 330 -6.17 -32.44 36.25
N ALA A 331 -6.39 -31.13 36.12
CA ALA A 331 -6.16 -30.16 37.20
C ALA A 331 -7.20 -30.33 38.34
N PRO A 332 -6.83 -30.03 39.61
CA PRO A 332 -7.71 -30.24 40.75
C PRO A 332 -8.86 -29.22 40.77
N SER A 333 -10.05 -29.73 41.05
CA SER A 333 -11.27 -28.96 41.31
C SER A 333 -11.16 -28.16 42.62
N GLY A 334 -11.25 -26.83 42.51
CA GLY A 334 -11.53 -25.94 43.62
C GLY A 334 -12.70 -25.02 43.26
N GLU A 335 -13.89 -25.30 43.80
CA GLU A 335 -14.98 -24.33 43.94
C GLU A 335 -14.66 -23.36 45.11
N ALA A 336 -15.12 -22.11 45.22
CA ALA A 336 -16.22 -21.41 44.61
C ALA A 336 -16.02 -19.87 44.66
N ALA A 337 -16.52 -19.16 43.65
CA ALA A 337 -17.34 -17.93 43.77
C ALA A 337 -17.75 -17.48 42.35
N GLY A 338 -19.02 -17.73 41.97
CA GLY A 338 -19.67 -17.26 40.74
C GLY A 338 -18.86 -17.44 39.45
N SER A 339 -18.70 -18.67 38.95
CA SER A 339 -17.92 -18.92 37.73
C SER A 339 -18.56 -18.22 36.52
N ILE A 340 -17.84 -17.27 35.92
CA ILE A 340 -18.17 -16.72 34.60
C ILE A 340 -18.25 -17.89 33.62
N ASP A 341 -19.42 -18.06 32.99
CA ASP A 341 -19.66 -19.07 31.95
C ASP A 341 -19.15 -18.53 30.60
N PHE A 342 -17.88 -18.80 30.31
CA PHE A 342 -17.23 -18.36 29.06
C PHE A 342 -17.86 -19.03 27.83
N ASP A 343 -18.34 -20.27 27.94
CA ASP A 343 -18.98 -20.98 26.83
C ASP A 343 -20.32 -20.34 26.46
N LYS A 344 -21.06 -19.82 27.45
CA LYS A 344 -22.25 -19.01 27.19
C LYS A 344 -21.89 -17.70 26.49
N ILE A 345 -20.89 -16.96 26.98
CA ILE A 345 -20.48 -15.68 26.40
C ILE A 345 -20.08 -15.85 24.92
N ARG A 346 -19.29 -16.88 24.60
CA ARG A 346 -18.90 -17.19 23.22
C ARG A 346 -20.09 -17.56 22.34
N ARG A 347 -21.03 -18.36 22.87
CA ARG A 347 -22.28 -18.69 22.17
C ARG A 347 -23.12 -17.45 21.88
N ASP A 348 -23.22 -16.54 22.84
CA ASP A 348 -23.97 -15.29 22.70
C ASP A 348 -23.31 -14.35 21.67
N ASN A 349 -21.96 -14.33 21.62
CA ASN A 349 -21.19 -13.58 20.63
C ASN A 349 -21.17 -14.23 19.23
N GLN A 350 -21.50 -15.52 19.12
CA GLN A 350 -21.55 -16.28 17.86
C GLN A 350 -20.22 -16.28 17.08
N GLY A 351 -19.09 -16.28 17.79
CA GLY A 351 -17.76 -16.27 17.17
C GLY A 351 -17.38 -14.97 16.46
N LYS A 352 -18.17 -13.89 16.62
CA LYS A 352 -17.85 -12.59 16.02
C LYS A 352 -16.50 -12.08 16.51
N GLN A 353 -15.68 -11.65 15.56
CA GLN A 353 -14.40 -11.03 15.82
C GLN A 353 -14.59 -9.53 16.08
N ALA A 354 -13.69 -8.93 16.86
CA ALA A 354 -13.70 -7.50 17.08
C ALA A 354 -13.46 -6.74 15.77
N GLU A 355 -14.27 -5.71 15.54
CA GLU A 355 -14.00 -4.73 14.51
C GLU A 355 -12.64 -4.07 14.80
N SER A 356 -11.79 -3.99 13.79
CA SER A 356 -10.49 -3.29 13.85
C SER A 356 -10.56 -2.02 13.03
N VAL A 357 -10.24 -0.90 13.67
CA VAL A 357 -10.29 0.44 13.06
C VAL A 357 -8.87 1.00 12.99
N TYR A 358 -8.34 1.13 11.77
CA TYR A 358 -7.07 1.83 11.51
C TYR A 358 -7.34 3.28 11.11
N THR A 359 -8.22 3.45 10.13
CA THR A 359 -8.73 4.71 9.60
C THR A 359 -10.24 4.72 9.74
N VAL A 360 -10.84 5.88 10.01
CA VAL A 360 -12.31 6.03 9.92
C VAL A 360 -12.70 6.51 8.53
N HIS A 361 -13.53 5.75 7.84
CA HIS A 361 -14.03 6.14 6.51
C HIS A 361 -15.18 7.14 6.64
N SER A 362 -14.88 8.43 6.46
CA SER A 362 -15.83 9.54 6.59
C SER A 362 -15.45 10.70 5.66
N THR A 363 -16.46 11.40 5.15
CA THR A 363 -16.28 12.66 4.40
C THR A 363 -16.13 13.89 5.32
N SER A 364 -16.32 13.73 6.63
CA SER A 364 -16.18 14.81 7.60
C SER A 364 -14.74 15.31 7.71
N GLN A 365 -14.58 16.63 7.86
CA GLN A 365 -13.29 17.29 8.11
C GLN A 365 -12.85 17.09 9.57
N GLU A 366 -12.65 15.84 9.97
CA GLU A 366 -12.35 15.43 11.33
C GLU A 366 -11.27 14.35 11.35
N LEU A 367 -10.43 14.36 12.39
CA LEU A 367 -9.47 13.29 12.69
C LEU A 367 -9.31 13.17 14.21
N SER A 368 -8.59 12.15 14.68
CA SER A 368 -8.42 11.88 16.11
C SER A 368 -6.97 11.80 16.53
N PHE A 369 -6.67 12.37 17.70
CA PHE A 369 -5.43 12.15 18.44
C PHE A 369 -5.68 11.18 19.59
N THR A 370 -4.82 10.15 19.68
CA THR A 370 -4.93 9.09 20.68
C THR A 370 -3.67 8.96 21.50
N PHE A 371 -3.82 8.59 22.77
CA PHE A 371 -2.74 8.63 23.76
C PHE A 371 -2.73 7.36 24.61
N SER A 372 -1.55 6.93 25.05
CA SER A 372 -1.39 5.92 26.12
C SER A 372 -0.22 6.29 27.04
N GLY A 373 -0.16 5.66 28.22
CA GLY A 373 0.93 5.87 29.19
C GLY A 373 0.66 7.08 30.10
N ILE A 374 -0.56 7.20 30.63
CA ILE A 374 -1.01 8.34 31.46
C ILE A 374 -0.25 8.45 32.78
N SER A 375 0.44 7.40 33.20
CA SER A 375 1.29 7.38 34.41
C SER A 375 2.39 8.44 34.40
N ARG A 376 2.78 8.97 33.24
CA ARG A 376 3.75 10.07 33.11
C ARG A 376 3.07 11.44 33.22
N THR A 377 2.68 11.76 34.46
CA THR A 377 1.79 12.88 34.81
C THR A 377 2.20 14.24 34.22
N GLU A 378 3.49 14.60 34.28
CA GLU A 378 3.98 15.87 33.72
C GLU A 378 3.83 15.97 32.19
N VAL A 379 3.93 14.85 31.48
CA VAL A 379 3.67 14.80 30.02
C VAL A 379 2.18 14.85 29.74
N LEU A 380 1.37 14.16 30.55
CA LEU A 380 -0.08 14.20 30.42
C LEU A 380 -0.62 15.64 30.54
N TYR A 381 -0.22 16.39 31.56
CA TYR A 381 -0.72 17.76 31.75
C TYR A 381 -0.28 18.70 30.62
N ASP A 382 0.96 18.58 30.11
CA ASP A 382 1.41 19.32 28.92
C ASP A 382 0.53 19.01 27.69
N ILE A 383 0.17 17.74 27.48
CA ILE A 383 -0.71 17.32 26.38
C ILE A 383 -2.12 17.87 26.57
N LEU A 384 -2.69 17.79 27.78
CA LEU A 384 -4.03 18.31 28.05
C LEU A 384 -4.10 19.82 27.80
N ASP A 385 -3.10 20.58 28.25
CA ASP A 385 -3.03 22.03 28.03
C ASP A 385 -2.89 22.38 26.54
N LYS A 386 -2.10 21.60 25.78
CA LYS A 386 -1.96 21.77 24.33
C LYS A 386 -3.20 21.34 23.56
N MET A 387 -3.92 20.32 24.02
CA MET A 387 -5.21 19.92 23.46
C MET A 387 -6.26 21.01 23.66
N ASP A 388 -6.29 21.67 24.83
CA ASP A 388 -7.14 22.82 25.09
C ASP A 388 -6.76 24.02 24.19
N GLN A 389 -5.46 24.26 23.97
CA GLN A 389 -4.97 25.30 23.04
C GLN A 389 -5.51 25.11 21.62
N ILE A 390 -5.58 23.88 21.14
CA ILE A 390 -6.11 23.56 19.81
C ILE A 390 -7.61 23.27 19.80
N GLN A 391 -8.28 23.43 20.96
CA GLN A 391 -9.69 23.09 21.18
C GLN A 391 -10.05 21.65 20.78
N GLY A 392 -9.08 20.74 20.85
CA GLY A 392 -9.21 19.35 20.43
C GLY A 392 -9.73 18.44 21.54
N LYS A 393 -10.45 17.39 21.15
CA LYS A 393 -10.78 16.25 22.01
C LYS A 393 -10.08 15.00 21.48
N GLY A 394 -9.70 14.11 22.39
CA GLY A 394 -8.85 12.96 22.06
C GLY A 394 -9.23 11.76 22.91
N THR A 395 -8.66 10.61 22.60
CA THR A 395 -8.93 9.35 23.31
C THR A 395 -7.68 8.88 24.04
N PHE A 396 -7.79 8.74 25.36
CA PHE A 396 -6.72 8.29 26.25
C PHE A 396 -6.96 6.84 26.66
N PHE A 397 -6.10 5.94 26.21
CA PHE A 397 -6.17 4.53 26.51
C PHE A 397 -5.39 4.22 27.80
N VAL A 398 -6.10 3.73 28.82
CA VAL A 398 -5.55 3.48 30.15
C VAL A 398 -5.41 1.98 30.43
N THR A 399 -4.33 1.59 31.08
CA THR A 399 -4.07 0.20 31.51
C THR A 399 -4.78 -0.12 32.83
N SER A 400 -4.90 -1.41 33.20
CA SER A 400 -5.47 -1.79 34.50
C SER A 400 -4.69 -1.17 35.67
N GLU A 401 -3.36 -1.12 35.58
CA GLU A 401 -2.52 -0.54 36.62
C GLU A 401 -2.75 0.97 36.78
N GLU A 402 -2.86 1.68 35.66
CA GLU A 402 -3.13 3.12 35.67
C GLU A 402 -4.54 3.45 36.20
N ILE A 403 -5.54 2.60 35.94
CA ILE A 403 -6.88 2.78 36.55
C ILE A 403 -6.80 2.76 38.08
N ASP A 404 -5.95 1.90 38.64
CA ASP A 404 -5.80 1.78 40.09
C ASP A 404 -4.91 2.89 40.68
N GLN A 405 -3.86 3.31 39.97
CA GLN A 405 -2.82 4.20 40.48
C GLN A 405 -2.98 5.68 40.09
N ASN A 406 -3.62 5.97 38.96
CA ASN A 406 -3.67 7.30 38.34
C ASN A 406 -5.10 7.86 38.28
N LYS A 407 -5.82 7.75 39.40
CA LYS A 407 -7.24 8.14 39.46
C LYS A 407 -7.44 9.64 39.24
N GLU A 408 -6.55 10.48 39.74
CA GLU A 408 -6.67 11.91 39.56
C GLU A 408 -6.43 12.31 38.11
N GLU A 409 -5.42 11.72 37.46
CA GLU A 409 -5.15 11.93 36.04
C GLU A 409 -6.35 11.55 35.16
N ILE A 410 -7.02 10.43 35.45
CA ILE A 410 -8.25 10.02 34.75
C ILE A 410 -9.38 11.05 34.94
N ARG A 411 -9.56 11.58 36.16
CA ARG A 411 -10.55 12.66 36.40
C ARG A 411 -10.23 13.91 35.60
N GLN A 412 -8.95 14.29 35.51
CA GLN A 412 -8.52 15.45 34.73
C GLN A 412 -8.82 15.27 33.24
N ILE A 413 -8.48 14.11 32.67
CA ILE A 413 -8.79 13.75 31.28
C ILE A 413 -10.31 13.88 31.02
N LEU A 414 -11.14 13.29 31.88
CA LEU A 414 -12.61 13.33 31.74
C LEU A 414 -13.19 14.73 31.95
N SER A 415 -12.69 15.49 32.92
CA SER A 415 -13.19 16.85 33.22
C SER A 415 -12.96 17.84 32.08
N ARG A 416 -11.92 17.61 31.27
CA ARG A 416 -11.63 18.35 30.04
C ARG A 416 -12.37 17.80 28.82
N GLY A 417 -13.24 16.79 29.00
CA GLY A 417 -14.12 16.25 27.95
C GLY A 417 -13.43 15.29 26.98
N HIS A 418 -12.28 14.72 27.35
CA HIS A 418 -11.63 13.68 26.56
C HIS A 418 -12.24 12.31 26.82
N GLU A 419 -12.06 11.39 25.87
CA GLU A 419 -12.57 10.02 25.94
C GLU A 419 -11.55 9.09 26.62
N ILE A 420 -12.05 8.11 27.38
CA ILE A 420 -11.22 7.03 27.94
C ILE A 420 -11.44 5.75 27.13
N GLY A 421 -10.33 5.12 26.73
CA GLY A 421 -10.27 3.78 26.14
C GLY A 421 -9.48 2.81 27.01
N LEU A 422 -9.44 1.54 26.62
CA LEU A 422 -8.74 0.47 27.33
C LEU A 422 -7.40 0.15 26.65
N CYS A 423 -6.30 0.27 27.38
CA CYS A 423 -4.97 -0.13 26.91
C CYS A 423 -4.66 -1.54 27.40
N LEU A 424 -4.69 -2.51 26.50
CA LEU A 424 -4.35 -3.91 26.75
C LEU A 424 -2.85 -4.11 26.64
N THR A 425 -2.29 -4.99 27.47
CA THR A 425 -0.86 -5.30 27.48
C THR A 425 -0.63 -6.81 27.49
N GLY A 426 0.62 -7.27 27.45
CA GLY A 426 0.92 -8.70 27.57
C GLY A 426 0.42 -9.34 28.87
N ARG A 427 0.11 -8.55 29.90
CA ARG A 427 -0.51 -9.04 31.15
C ARG A 427 -1.98 -9.42 30.99
N SER A 428 -2.64 -8.92 29.94
CA SER A 428 -4.03 -9.27 29.62
C SER A 428 -4.18 -10.70 29.09
N GLY A 429 -3.07 -11.42 28.86
CA GLY A 429 -3.07 -12.75 28.26
C GLY A 429 -3.29 -12.73 26.75
N ASN A 430 -3.32 -13.91 26.15
CA ASN A 430 -3.45 -14.12 24.71
C ASN A 430 -4.56 -15.14 24.34
N ASP A 431 -5.33 -15.59 25.33
CA ASP A 431 -6.48 -16.46 25.18
C ASP A 431 -7.79 -15.71 25.49
N PHE A 432 -8.91 -16.26 25.04
CA PHE A 432 -10.22 -15.62 25.18
C PHE A 432 -10.55 -15.24 26.62
N LYS A 433 -10.32 -16.17 27.56
CA LYS A 433 -10.69 -15.99 28.96
C LYS A 433 -9.90 -14.87 29.59
N SER A 434 -8.57 -14.89 29.46
CA SER A 434 -7.70 -13.88 30.06
C SER A 434 -8.01 -12.48 29.51
N VAL A 435 -8.17 -12.35 28.19
CA VAL A 435 -8.46 -11.05 27.55
C VAL A 435 -9.84 -10.54 27.94
N TYR A 436 -10.88 -11.38 27.87
CA TYR A 436 -12.23 -11.00 28.26
C TYR A 436 -12.29 -10.55 29.72
N GLN A 437 -11.67 -11.30 30.64
CA GLN A 437 -11.62 -10.94 32.05
C GLN A 437 -10.85 -9.63 32.29
N SER A 438 -9.75 -9.41 31.57
CA SER A 438 -8.99 -8.16 31.65
C SER A 438 -9.85 -6.97 31.22
N ILE A 439 -10.55 -7.06 30.08
CA ILE A 439 -11.40 -5.99 29.56
C ILE A 439 -12.56 -5.72 30.51
N ASN A 440 -13.33 -6.75 30.86
CA ASN A 440 -14.50 -6.59 31.71
C ASN A 440 -14.12 -6.06 33.10
N GLY A 441 -13.00 -6.53 33.68
CA GLY A 441 -12.49 -6.02 34.94
C GLY A 441 -12.09 -4.53 34.87
N MET A 442 -11.48 -4.10 33.77
CA MET A 442 -11.15 -2.68 33.56
C MET A 442 -12.41 -1.83 33.36
N GLN A 443 -13.39 -2.29 32.57
CA GLN A 443 -14.66 -1.61 32.37
C GLN A 443 -15.44 -1.47 33.68
N GLU A 444 -15.53 -2.53 34.49
CA GLU A 444 -16.19 -2.51 35.80
C GLU A 444 -15.52 -1.50 36.76
N LYS A 445 -14.19 -1.48 36.82
CA LYS A 445 -13.44 -0.51 37.63
C LYS A 445 -13.70 0.91 37.18
N LEU A 446 -13.62 1.18 35.87
CA LEU A 446 -13.83 2.51 35.31
C LEU A 446 -15.26 3.01 35.50
N ASN A 447 -16.26 2.14 35.33
CA ASN A 447 -17.65 2.46 35.56
C ASN A 447 -17.92 2.76 37.04
N LYS A 448 -17.42 1.91 37.94
CA LYS A 448 -17.61 2.08 39.38
C LYS A 448 -16.95 3.35 39.91
N GLU A 449 -15.74 3.67 39.47
CA GLU A 449 -14.96 4.78 40.03
C GLU A 449 -15.23 6.13 39.33
N PHE A 450 -15.52 6.11 38.03
CA PHE A 450 -15.63 7.34 37.20
C PHE A 450 -16.95 7.46 36.43
N GLY A 451 -17.83 6.44 36.47
CA GLY A 451 -19.11 6.45 35.74
C GLY A 451 -18.98 6.35 34.22
N VAL A 452 -17.86 5.82 33.72
CA VAL A 452 -17.62 5.64 32.27
C VAL A 452 -17.52 4.18 31.89
N GLN A 453 -18.04 3.83 30.72
CA GLN A 453 -18.01 2.47 30.17
C GLN A 453 -17.29 2.49 28.81
N PRO A 454 -15.95 2.35 28.79
CA PRO A 454 -15.21 2.37 27.54
C PRO A 454 -15.56 1.18 26.64
N VAL A 455 -15.69 1.46 25.35
CA VAL A 455 -15.96 0.46 24.29
C VAL A 455 -14.84 0.43 23.25
N LEU A 456 -13.73 1.12 23.50
CA LEU A 456 -12.57 1.15 22.63
C LEU A 456 -11.41 0.49 23.35
N ALA A 457 -10.76 -0.46 22.70
CA ALA A 457 -9.56 -1.12 23.19
C ALA A 457 -8.41 -0.93 22.20
N ARG A 458 -7.17 -0.92 22.71
CA ARG A 458 -5.97 -0.95 21.88
C ARG A 458 -4.83 -1.67 22.59
N TYR A 459 -3.81 -2.01 21.83
CA TYR A 459 -2.48 -2.29 22.39
C TYR A 459 -1.57 -1.07 22.20
N PRO A 460 -0.61 -0.83 23.11
CA PRO A 460 0.28 0.33 22.98
C PRO A 460 1.35 0.11 21.91
N TYR A 461 1.60 -1.14 21.51
CA TYR A 461 2.53 -1.59 20.48
C TYR A 461 1.78 -2.45 19.45
N ASP A 462 2.39 -2.65 18.28
CA ASP A 462 1.92 -3.63 17.32
C ASP A 462 1.89 -5.01 17.98
N ALA A 463 0.69 -5.55 18.14
CA ALA A 463 0.44 -6.83 18.77
C ALA A 463 -0.27 -7.73 17.77
N GLU A 464 0.17 -8.97 17.67
CA GLU A 464 -0.55 -9.99 16.91
C GLU A 464 -1.85 -10.33 17.66
N ILE A 465 -2.98 -10.06 17.03
CA ILE A 465 -4.30 -10.32 17.61
C ILE A 465 -4.80 -11.65 17.09
N THR A 466 -4.79 -12.66 17.94
CA THR A 466 -5.34 -13.98 17.60
C THR A 466 -6.86 -13.93 17.52
N GLY A 467 -7.49 -14.92 16.86
CA GLY A 467 -8.95 -15.03 16.82
C GLY A 467 -9.59 -15.16 18.21
N GLU A 468 -8.91 -15.78 19.17
CA GLU A 468 -9.37 -15.86 20.57
C GLU A 468 -9.36 -14.48 21.26
N MET A 469 -8.31 -13.68 21.04
CA MET A 469 -8.21 -12.33 21.58
C MET A 469 -9.26 -11.41 20.96
N SER A 470 -9.40 -11.47 19.64
CA SER A 470 -10.37 -10.67 18.90
C SER A 470 -11.82 -11.04 19.24
N GLU A 471 -12.15 -12.34 19.37
CA GLU A 471 -13.46 -12.78 19.84
C GLU A 471 -13.74 -12.30 21.27
N ALA A 472 -12.75 -12.32 22.16
CA ALA A 472 -12.89 -11.81 23.52
C ALA A 472 -13.14 -10.30 23.56
N ILE A 473 -12.43 -9.53 22.74
CA ILE A 473 -12.63 -8.08 22.62
C ILE A 473 -14.06 -7.79 22.10
N ALA A 474 -14.51 -8.50 21.07
CA ALA A 474 -15.88 -8.40 20.56
C ALA A 474 -16.93 -8.79 21.60
N SER A 475 -16.70 -9.90 22.30
CA SER A 475 -17.60 -10.40 23.36
C SER A 475 -17.75 -9.43 24.52
N ALA A 476 -16.70 -8.65 24.81
CA ALA A 476 -16.72 -7.58 25.80
C ALA A 476 -17.33 -6.25 25.28
N GLY A 477 -17.84 -6.26 24.04
CA GLY A 477 -18.46 -5.09 23.41
C GLY A 477 -17.47 -4.01 22.98
N CYS A 478 -16.20 -4.36 22.80
CA CYS A 478 -15.16 -3.41 22.43
C CYS A 478 -14.82 -3.46 20.94
N THR A 479 -14.45 -2.30 20.40
CA THR A 479 -13.79 -2.16 19.10
C THR A 479 -12.28 -2.03 19.32
N LEU A 480 -11.49 -2.70 18.48
CA LEU A 480 -10.04 -2.57 18.49
C LEU A 480 -9.61 -1.36 17.64
N VAL A 481 -8.81 -0.47 18.22
CA VAL A 481 -8.36 0.78 17.60
C VAL A 481 -6.85 0.75 17.36
N TRP A 482 -6.46 1.10 16.14
CA TRP A 482 -5.08 1.25 15.69
C TRP A 482 -4.82 2.70 15.26
N GLN A 483 -3.86 2.91 14.36
CA GLN A 483 -3.47 4.23 13.90
C GLN A 483 -3.07 4.21 12.43
N ASP A 484 -3.37 5.29 11.72
CA ASP A 484 -2.73 5.62 10.44
C ASP A 484 -1.27 6.05 10.67
N LEU A 485 -1.02 6.71 11.80
CA LEU A 485 0.26 7.34 12.07
C LEU A 485 0.66 7.21 13.54
N SER A 486 1.85 6.66 13.78
CA SER A 486 2.45 6.57 15.11
C SER A 486 3.53 7.64 15.28
N MET A 487 3.42 8.42 16.35
CA MET A 487 4.46 9.35 16.81
C MET A 487 5.46 8.69 17.76
N ALA A 488 5.34 7.38 18.00
CA ALA A 488 6.37 6.57 18.64
C ALA A 488 7.18 5.84 17.57
N SER A 489 8.46 6.19 17.47
CA SER A 489 9.38 5.68 16.44
C SER A 489 10.56 4.94 17.06
N SER A 490 10.65 3.64 16.77
CA SER A 490 11.78 2.80 17.16
C SER A 490 13.10 3.26 16.53
N LYS A 491 13.06 3.84 15.32
CA LYS A 491 14.23 4.41 14.63
C LYS A 491 14.76 5.66 15.32
N ALA A 492 13.89 6.52 15.83
CA ALA A 492 14.31 7.67 16.64
C ALA A 492 14.76 7.24 18.05
N GLY A 493 14.20 6.15 18.56
CA GLY A 493 14.48 5.60 19.89
C GLY A 493 14.01 6.51 21.04
N PRO A 494 14.20 6.12 22.31
CA PRO A 494 13.74 6.89 23.46
C PRO A 494 14.40 8.28 23.63
N ASP A 495 15.54 8.51 22.97
CA ASP A 495 16.29 9.77 22.98
C ASP A 495 16.01 10.61 21.72
N GLY A 496 14.97 10.28 20.95
CA GLY A 496 14.56 11.02 19.77
C GLY A 496 14.31 12.51 20.05
N THR A 497 14.50 13.34 19.03
CA THR A 497 14.19 14.77 19.04
C THR A 497 12.96 15.05 18.17
N LEU A 498 12.42 16.26 18.20
CA LEU A 498 11.32 16.65 17.33
C LEU A 498 11.64 16.35 15.86
N GLU A 499 12.83 16.74 15.41
CA GLU A 499 13.30 16.53 14.05
C GLU A 499 13.42 15.04 13.69
N THR A 500 14.07 14.24 14.53
CA THR A 500 14.28 12.82 14.20
C THR A 500 12.98 12.03 14.25
N VAL A 501 12.05 12.35 15.15
CA VAL A 501 10.74 11.70 15.19
C VAL A 501 9.91 12.08 13.96
N LEU A 502 9.86 13.36 13.58
CA LEU A 502 9.14 13.81 12.39
C LEU A 502 9.71 13.17 11.11
N ALA A 503 11.04 13.15 10.95
CA ALA A 503 11.70 12.55 9.78
C ALA A 503 11.45 11.04 9.65
N ASN A 504 11.23 10.33 10.77
CA ASN A 504 10.95 8.90 10.76
C ASN A 504 9.46 8.56 10.73
N SER A 505 8.59 9.47 11.18
CA SER A 505 7.14 9.24 11.23
C SER A 505 6.44 9.73 9.95
N PHE A 506 7.03 10.71 9.27
CA PHE A 506 6.54 11.23 7.99
C PHE A 506 7.52 10.89 6.86
N ASN A 507 7.00 10.39 5.74
CA ASN A 507 7.75 10.20 4.50
C ASN A 507 7.26 11.19 3.42
N ALA A 508 7.90 11.20 2.25
CA ALA A 508 7.55 12.10 1.15
C ALA A 508 6.07 12.02 0.69
N GLY A 509 5.33 10.96 1.04
CA GLY A 509 3.90 10.78 0.70
C GLY A 509 2.91 11.20 1.80
N ASN A 510 3.37 11.68 2.97
CA ASN A 510 2.50 12.05 4.10
C ASN A 510 2.71 13.52 4.51
N ILE A 511 2.44 14.43 3.56
CA ILE A 511 2.66 15.88 3.71
C ILE A 511 1.54 16.60 4.49
N SER A 512 0.35 16.00 4.62
CA SER A 512 -0.80 16.54 5.35
C SER A 512 -1.63 15.43 6.02
N ALA A 513 -2.38 15.79 7.06
CA ALA A 513 -3.30 14.88 7.74
C ALA A 513 -4.58 14.68 6.93
N ARG A 514 -5.14 13.48 6.94
CA ARG A 514 -6.33 13.14 6.14
C ARG A 514 -7.59 13.14 7.01
N ARG A 515 -8.76 13.23 6.36
CA ARG A 515 -10.05 12.97 7.02
C ARG A 515 -10.05 11.55 7.60
N GLY A 516 -10.57 11.38 8.80
CA GLY A 516 -10.69 10.07 9.43
C GLY A 516 -9.41 9.49 10.03
N TYR A 517 -8.29 10.23 9.95
CA TYR A 517 -7.02 9.75 10.48
C TYR A 517 -7.04 9.54 11.99
N ILE A 518 -6.33 8.52 12.43
CA ILE A 518 -6.01 8.29 13.84
C ILE A 518 -4.50 8.44 14.02
N VAL A 519 -4.09 9.51 14.73
CA VAL A 519 -2.69 9.76 15.09
C VAL A 519 -2.47 9.32 16.53
N TYR A 520 -1.44 8.51 16.76
CA TYR A 520 -1.15 7.90 18.05
C TYR A 520 0.14 8.42 18.68
N PHE A 521 0.04 8.79 19.95
CA PHE A 521 1.14 9.27 20.78
C PHE A 521 1.31 8.37 22.00
N ARG A 522 2.55 7.95 22.26
CA ARG A 522 2.90 7.15 23.43
C ARG A 522 3.67 8.00 24.45
N MET A 523 3.02 8.39 25.54
CA MET A 523 3.52 9.39 26.50
C MET A 523 4.68 8.90 27.39
N ASP A 524 4.81 7.59 27.53
CA ASP A 524 5.86 6.93 28.31
C ASP A 524 7.07 6.51 27.45
N TYR A 525 7.12 6.90 26.17
CA TYR A 525 8.16 6.42 25.24
C TYR A 525 9.48 7.21 25.27
N TYR A 526 9.44 8.53 25.09
CA TYR A 526 10.65 9.36 24.92
C TYR A 526 11.10 10.02 26.21
N LYS A 527 12.39 10.04 26.55
CA LYS A 527 12.84 10.63 27.82
C LYS A 527 12.48 12.12 27.97
N ASP A 528 12.62 12.92 26.91
CA ASP A 528 12.22 14.33 26.91
C ASP A 528 10.71 14.47 27.13
N LYS A 529 10.36 15.09 28.25
CA LYS A 529 8.97 15.31 28.66
C LYS A 529 8.22 16.33 27.80
N ASN A 530 8.92 17.21 27.09
CA ASN A 530 8.27 18.22 26.26
C ASN A 530 8.00 17.72 24.83
N LEU A 531 8.64 16.62 24.43
CA LEU A 531 8.66 16.17 23.05
C LEU A 531 7.28 15.79 22.51
N ILE A 532 6.48 15.03 23.27
CA ILE A 532 5.18 14.57 22.79
C ILE A 532 4.22 15.73 22.56
N GLY A 533 4.13 16.69 23.49
CA GLY A 533 3.29 17.87 23.27
C GLY A 533 3.82 18.76 22.14
N ASN A 534 5.14 18.85 21.96
CA ASN A 534 5.71 19.58 20.82
C ASN A 534 5.38 18.90 19.48
N LEU A 535 5.45 17.57 19.41
CA LEU A 535 5.01 16.79 18.25
C LEU A 535 3.52 17.02 17.95
N LEU A 536 2.66 17.00 18.98
CA LEU A 536 1.23 17.27 18.83
C LEU A 536 0.97 18.63 18.18
N LEU A 537 1.59 19.69 18.70
CA LEU A 537 1.43 21.03 18.13
C LEU A 537 2.03 21.16 16.74
N ASP A 538 3.17 20.52 16.47
CA ASP A 538 3.80 20.52 15.16
C ASP A 538 2.90 19.84 14.12
N VAL A 539 2.41 18.64 14.41
CA VAL A 539 1.48 17.91 13.54
C VAL A 539 0.22 18.73 13.30
N TYR A 540 -0.36 19.33 14.34
CA TYR A 540 -1.52 20.21 14.17
C TYR A 540 -1.23 21.40 13.24
N LYS A 541 -0.13 22.12 13.46
CA LYS A 541 0.21 23.31 12.67
C LYS A 541 0.62 23.00 11.24
N ASN A 542 1.47 22.00 11.06
CA ASN A 542 2.17 21.75 9.79
C ASN A 542 1.54 20.65 8.95
N ARG A 543 0.55 19.91 9.49
CA ARG A 543 -0.12 18.81 8.77
C ARG A 543 -1.64 18.92 8.78
N VAL A 544 -2.24 19.44 9.85
CA VAL A 544 -3.72 19.59 9.95
C VAL A 544 -4.16 20.94 9.42
N LEU A 545 -3.61 22.04 9.95
CA LEU A 545 -4.01 23.40 9.56
C LEU A 545 -3.69 23.72 8.11
N THR A 546 -2.68 23.07 7.52
CA THR A 546 -2.30 23.25 6.11
C THR A 546 -3.40 22.87 5.13
N ASN A 547 -4.38 22.04 5.53
CA ASN A 547 -5.57 21.72 4.71
C ASN A 547 -6.62 22.84 4.70
N SER A 548 -6.48 23.83 5.57
CA SER A 548 -7.43 24.93 5.70
C SER A 548 -7.17 25.99 4.62
N TYR A 549 -8.21 26.75 4.30
CA TYR A 549 -8.10 27.91 3.44
C TYR A 549 -8.14 29.18 4.30
N GLU A 550 -7.21 30.10 4.04
CA GLU A 550 -7.09 31.36 4.78
C GLU A 550 -7.60 32.53 3.95
N ASP A 551 -8.75 33.09 4.34
CA ASP A 551 -9.34 34.28 3.73
C ASP A 551 -9.62 35.42 4.72
N GLY A 552 -8.98 35.36 5.89
CA GLY A 552 -9.15 36.35 6.97
C GLY A 552 -10.49 36.26 7.72
N ILE A 553 -11.35 35.29 7.37
CA ILE A 553 -12.60 35.02 8.10
C ILE A 553 -12.33 34.01 9.21
N GLU A 554 -12.58 34.40 10.46
CA GLU A 554 -12.44 33.49 11.59
C GLU A 554 -13.46 32.35 11.49
N ASN A 555 -12.99 31.11 11.66
CA ASN A 555 -13.82 29.91 11.63
C ASN A 555 -14.69 29.78 10.37
N ASN A 556 -14.12 30.08 9.20
CA ASN A 556 -14.76 29.95 7.90
C ASN A 556 -15.23 28.52 7.54
N GLY A 557 -14.94 27.52 8.38
CA GLY A 557 -15.38 26.15 8.20
C GLY A 557 -14.47 25.30 7.31
N SER A 558 -13.27 25.77 6.96
CA SER A 558 -12.28 24.93 6.25
C SER A 558 -11.41 24.09 7.20
N LYS A 559 -11.35 24.46 8.49
CA LYS A 559 -10.46 23.83 9.48
C LYS A 559 -10.96 22.46 9.89
N TYR A 560 -10.04 21.50 9.91
CA TYR A 560 -10.33 20.17 10.46
C TYR A 560 -10.49 20.24 11.98
N ARG A 561 -11.39 19.43 12.53
CA ARG A 561 -11.52 19.28 13.98
C ARG A 561 -10.74 18.06 14.47
N ILE A 562 -10.14 18.20 15.66
CA ILE A 562 -9.58 17.06 16.40
C ILE A 562 -10.65 16.59 17.39
N VAL A 563 -11.17 15.39 17.17
CA VAL A 563 -12.25 14.78 17.95
C VAL A 563 -11.80 13.44 18.53
N SER A 564 -12.49 12.92 19.55
CA SER A 564 -12.18 11.58 20.05
C SER A 564 -12.49 10.50 19.01
N VAL A 565 -11.91 9.31 19.13
CA VAL A 565 -12.20 8.18 18.24
C VAL A 565 -13.67 7.81 18.28
N GLY A 566 -14.31 7.81 19.46
CA GLY A 566 -15.75 7.58 19.56
C GLY A 566 -16.57 8.64 18.81
N GLN A 567 -16.18 9.92 18.88
CA GLN A 567 -16.84 10.97 18.10
C GLN A 567 -16.59 10.79 16.60
N LEU A 568 -15.36 10.49 16.18
CA LEU A 568 -14.97 10.28 14.80
C LEU A 568 -15.75 9.14 14.14
N ARG A 569 -15.93 8.04 14.88
CA ARG A 569 -16.73 6.87 14.44
C ARG A 569 -18.24 7.12 14.44
N ASN A 570 -18.68 8.28 14.91
CA ASN A 570 -20.07 8.73 14.85
C ASN A 570 -20.21 10.04 14.05
N SER A 571 -19.16 10.44 13.33
CA SER A 571 -19.16 11.62 12.47
C SER A 571 -20.19 11.49 11.34
N PRO A 572 -20.71 12.61 10.82
CA PRO A 572 -21.56 12.55 9.63
C PRO A 572 -20.76 12.02 8.43
N GLY A 573 -21.47 11.44 7.45
CA GLY A 573 -20.85 10.98 6.21
C GLY A 573 -19.95 9.75 6.34
N LEU A 574 -20.14 8.92 7.38
CA LEU A 574 -19.53 7.60 7.48
C LEU A 574 -19.97 6.69 6.33
N TYR A 575 -19.06 5.83 5.87
CA TYR A 575 -19.33 4.88 4.79
C TYR A 575 -18.48 3.63 4.92
N GLN A 576 -18.85 2.58 4.19
CA GLN A 576 -18.05 1.36 4.08
C GLN A 576 -17.13 1.45 2.86
N TYR A 577 -15.87 1.08 3.04
CA TYR A 577 -14.87 1.04 1.98
C TYR A 577 -14.19 -0.34 1.93
N PRO A 578 -13.99 -0.92 0.73
CA PRO A 578 -14.56 -0.49 -0.55
C PRO A 578 -16.10 -0.62 -0.56
N VAL A 579 -16.75 0.22 -1.36
CA VAL A 579 -18.19 0.10 -1.64
C VAL A 579 -18.42 -1.23 -2.36
N LYS A 580 -19.41 -1.99 -1.91
CA LYS A 580 -19.75 -3.27 -2.56
C LYS A 580 -20.43 -3.00 -3.88
N GLU A 581 -20.14 -3.80 -4.90
CA GLU A 581 -20.78 -3.66 -6.21
C GLU A 581 -22.31 -3.78 -6.15
N SER A 582 -22.84 -4.56 -5.19
CA SER A 582 -24.28 -4.67 -4.91
C SER A 582 -24.93 -3.35 -4.51
N ASP A 583 -24.14 -2.42 -4.00
CA ASP A 583 -24.57 -1.13 -3.46
C ASP A 583 -24.37 0.00 -4.48
N TYR A 584 -23.81 -0.31 -5.67
CA TYR A 584 -23.62 0.69 -6.72
C TYR A 584 -24.96 1.24 -7.21
N THR A 585 -24.97 2.54 -7.46
CA THR A 585 -26.10 3.25 -8.02
C THR A 585 -26.37 2.79 -9.45
N ALA A 586 -27.65 2.74 -9.83
CA ALA A 586 -28.04 2.34 -11.19
C ALA A 586 -27.33 3.21 -12.25
N GLY A 587 -26.56 2.57 -13.13
CA GLY A 587 -25.74 3.24 -14.14
C GLY A 587 -24.23 3.19 -13.86
N VAL A 588 -23.84 2.88 -12.61
CA VAL A 588 -22.49 2.52 -12.21
C VAL A 588 -22.38 1.00 -12.17
N GLY A 589 -21.49 0.40 -12.96
CA GLY A 589 -21.29 -1.06 -12.90
C GLY A 589 -20.63 -1.69 -14.12
N ASP A 590 -20.88 -1.18 -15.34
CA ASP A 590 -20.38 -1.82 -16.56
C ASP A 590 -19.65 -0.82 -17.45
N ILE A 591 -18.31 -0.86 -17.43
CA ILE A 591 -17.51 -0.49 -18.58
C ILE A 591 -16.74 -1.72 -19.04
N ALA A 592 -16.90 -2.07 -20.32
CA ALA A 592 -16.32 -3.26 -20.92
C ALA A 592 -16.29 -3.06 -22.44
N PRO A 593 -15.39 -3.71 -23.18
CA PRO A 593 -15.40 -3.63 -24.64
C PRO A 593 -16.69 -4.20 -25.24
N GLY A 594 -17.01 -3.76 -26.45
CA GLY A 594 -18.09 -4.31 -27.27
C GLY A 594 -19.33 -3.42 -27.41
N HIS A 595 -19.36 -2.22 -26.82
CA HIS A 595 -20.49 -1.30 -26.98
C HIS A 595 -20.66 -0.79 -28.42
N LEU A 596 -19.59 -0.83 -29.23
CA LEU A 596 -19.59 -0.44 -30.64
C LEU A 596 -19.43 -1.63 -31.60
N ALA A 597 -19.39 -2.88 -31.10
CA ALA A 597 -19.11 -4.08 -31.92
C ALA A 597 -20.03 -4.27 -33.14
N TRP A 598 -21.25 -3.72 -33.09
CA TRP A 598 -22.28 -3.83 -34.13
C TRP A 598 -22.51 -2.55 -34.93
N PHE A 599 -21.69 -1.52 -34.71
CA PHE A 599 -21.78 -0.24 -35.39
C PHE A 599 -20.87 -0.26 -36.63
N SER A 600 -21.39 0.21 -37.76
CA SER A 600 -20.57 0.48 -38.94
C SER A 600 -19.62 1.66 -38.68
N GLU A 601 -18.54 1.77 -39.45
CA GLU A 601 -17.58 2.88 -39.37
C GLU A 601 -18.24 4.26 -39.43
N GLY A 602 -19.28 4.42 -40.26
CA GLY A 602 -20.06 5.66 -40.36
C GLY A 602 -20.89 5.95 -39.11
N GLU A 603 -21.45 4.92 -38.46
CA GLU A 603 -22.20 5.08 -37.22
C GLU A 603 -21.27 5.37 -36.03
N LYS A 604 -20.11 4.71 -35.96
CA LYS A 604 -19.06 5.02 -34.96
C LYS A 604 -18.60 6.47 -35.07
N PHE A 605 -18.33 6.93 -36.29
CA PHE A 605 -17.98 8.33 -36.53
C PHE A 605 -19.15 9.27 -36.16
N GLY A 606 -20.39 8.87 -36.42
CA GLY A 606 -21.59 9.57 -35.97
C GLY A 606 -21.62 9.80 -34.45
N ILE A 607 -21.27 8.78 -33.66
CA ILE A 607 -21.14 8.86 -32.20
C ILE A 607 -20.07 9.87 -31.81
N MET A 608 -18.86 9.80 -32.38
CA MET A 608 -17.80 10.77 -32.08
C MET A 608 -18.25 12.20 -32.38
N LYS A 609 -18.84 12.42 -33.55
CA LYS A 609 -19.35 13.71 -33.98
C LYS A 609 -20.36 14.30 -33.00
N GLU A 610 -21.19 13.46 -32.37
CA GLU A 610 -22.25 13.89 -31.46
C GLU A 610 -21.80 13.99 -29.98
N ARG A 611 -20.73 13.27 -29.59
CA ARG A 611 -20.40 13.02 -28.18
C ARG A 611 -18.96 13.35 -27.80
N TYR A 612 -18.14 13.78 -28.76
CA TYR A 612 -16.85 14.42 -28.49
C TYR A 612 -17.05 15.93 -28.35
N VAL A 613 -16.54 16.50 -27.27
CA VAL A 613 -16.44 17.95 -27.04
C VAL A 613 -14.94 18.28 -27.03
N GLY A 614 -14.43 18.80 -28.15
CA GLY A 614 -12.98 18.85 -28.42
C GLY A 614 -12.24 20.00 -27.77
N ASN A 615 -11.14 20.44 -28.39
CA ASN A 615 -10.36 21.59 -27.96
C ASN A 615 -9.84 22.34 -29.20
N PRO A 616 -9.91 23.69 -29.23
CA PRO A 616 -9.50 24.50 -30.39
C PRO A 616 -8.01 24.36 -30.77
N ASP A 617 -7.15 24.08 -29.79
CA ASP A 617 -5.72 23.87 -30.01
C ASP A 617 -5.43 22.45 -30.54
N TYR A 618 -6.42 21.54 -30.50
CA TYR A 618 -6.35 20.16 -30.99
C TYR A 618 -7.31 19.96 -32.15
N SER A 619 -7.02 20.60 -33.28
CA SER A 619 -7.99 20.74 -34.40
C SER A 619 -7.49 20.24 -35.75
N ASP A 620 -6.32 19.60 -35.82
CA ASP A 620 -5.76 19.06 -37.05
C ASP A 620 -5.23 17.63 -36.92
N GLU A 621 -4.89 17.01 -38.05
CA GLU A 621 -4.47 15.61 -38.15
C GLU A 621 -3.17 15.26 -37.41
N ASN A 622 -2.34 16.25 -37.05
CA ASN A 622 -1.11 16.00 -36.30
C ASN A 622 -1.40 15.70 -34.83
N VAL A 623 -2.53 16.19 -34.31
CA VAL A 623 -2.94 16.09 -32.90
C VAL A 623 -4.20 15.26 -32.71
N LEU A 624 -4.95 15.05 -33.80
CA LEU A 624 -6.05 14.11 -33.92
C LEU A 624 -5.82 13.09 -35.07
N PRO A 625 -4.81 12.20 -34.96
CA PRO A 625 -4.46 11.29 -36.05
C PRO A 625 -5.55 10.26 -36.34
N GLY A 626 -5.66 9.84 -37.60
CA GLY A 626 -6.64 8.86 -38.06
C GLY A 626 -7.97 9.46 -38.54
N PHE A 627 -8.21 10.75 -38.31
CA PHE A 627 -9.30 11.48 -38.94
C PHE A 627 -8.89 12.03 -40.31
N SER A 628 -9.81 12.00 -41.27
CA SER A 628 -9.67 12.73 -42.52
C SER A 628 -9.98 14.22 -42.34
N GLN A 629 -9.46 15.07 -43.23
CA GLN A 629 -9.78 16.50 -43.29
C GLN A 629 -11.29 16.80 -43.44
N GLY A 630 -12.06 15.86 -44.02
CA GLY A 630 -13.52 15.96 -44.10
C GLY A 630 -14.19 15.70 -42.76
N GLU A 631 -13.73 14.69 -42.03
CA GLU A 631 -14.25 14.33 -40.71
C GLU A 631 -13.91 15.37 -39.64
N LEU A 632 -12.68 15.92 -39.66
CA LEU A 632 -12.25 16.99 -38.74
C LEU A 632 -13.13 18.24 -38.82
N LYS A 633 -13.74 18.51 -39.99
CA LYS A 633 -14.69 19.63 -40.16
C LYS A 633 -16.06 19.38 -39.55
N LEU A 634 -16.36 18.13 -39.18
CA LEU A 634 -17.68 17.72 -38.70
C LEU A 634 -17.69 17.47 -37.19
N ILE A 635 -16.59 17.03 -36.59
CA ILE A 635 -16.50 16.83 -35.14
C ILE A 635 -16.34 18.17 -34.41
N ASP A 636 -16.75 18.24 -33.14
CA ASP A 636 -16.52 19.44 -32.33
C ASP A 636 -15.03 19.58 -32.01
N ILE A 637 -14.44 20.66 -32.50
CA ILE A 637 -13.11 21.14 -32.14
C ILE A 637 -13.18 22.44 -31.35
N THR A 638 -14.38 22.90 -30.97
CA THR A 638 -14.54 24.18 -30.29
C THR A 638 -14.45 24.05 -28.77
N GLY A 639 -14.69 22.85 -28.23
CA GLY A 639 -14.61 22.54 -26.81
C GLY A 639 -15.76 23.08 -25.97
N ARG A 640 -16.87 23.45 -26.61
CA ARG A 640 -18.07 24.02 -25.99
C ARG A 640 -19.31 23.38 -26.57
N PHE A 641 -20.31 23.12 -25.71
CA PHE A 641 -21.56 22.45 -26.11
C PHE A 641 -22.83 23.28 -25.87
N THR A 642 -22.70 24.51 -25.35
CA THR A 642 -23.84 25.43 -25.15
C THR A 642 -23.44 26.88 -25.42
N ASN A 643 -24.42 27.70 -25.80
CA ASN A 643 -24.28 29.15 -25.96
C ASN A 643 -24.87 29.92 -24.76
N GLU A 644 -25.39 29.22 -23.75
CA GLU A 644 -25.82 29.83 -22.50
C GLU A 644 -24.65 30.53 -21.81
N LYS A 645 -24.97 31.59 -21.05
CA LYS A 645 -23.97 32.34 -20.28
C LYS A 645 -23.59 31.58 -19.00
N VAL A 646 -23.03 30.40 -19.20
CA VAL A 646 -22.57 29.44 -18.19
C VAL A 646 -21.11 29.11 -18.43
N LEU A 647 -20.36 28.83 -17.37
CA LEU A 647 -18.99 28.32 -17.40
C LEU A 647 -18.93 27.00 -16.64
N PHE A 648 -18.07 26.10 -17.09
CA PHE A 648 -17.86 24.79 -16.46
C PHE A 648 -16.44 24.73 -15.91
N LEU A 649 -16.30 24.59 -14.60
CA LEU A 649 -15.02 24.31 -13.99
C LEU A 649 -14.79 22.80 -14.04
N THR A 650 -13.70 22.39 -14.68
CA THR A 650 -13.25 21.00 -14.71
C THR A 650 -11.86 20.91 -14.12
N ILE A 651 -11.66 19.94 -13.24
CA ILE A 651 -10.46 19.84 -12.42
C ILE A 651 -9.89 18.44 -12.60
N ASP A 652 -8.70 18.36 -13.17
CA ASP A 652 -8.08 17.12 -13.60
C ASP A 652 -7.00 16.68 -12.60
N ASP A 653 -6.55 15.42 -12.75
CA ASP A 653 -5.54 14.73 -11.95
C ASP A 653 -5.96 14.35 -10.51
N TRP A 654 -4.98 14.23 -9.62
CA TRP A 654 -5.11 13.89 -8.22
C TRP A 654 -4.06 14.68 -7.43
N GLY A 655 -4.45 15.18 -6.26
CA GLY A 655 -3.59 15.97 -5.37
C GLY A 655 -3.64 15.46 -3.93
N SER A 656 -2.83 16.07 -3.05
CA SER A 656 -2.96 15.82 -1.62
C SER A 656 -4.21 16.47 -1.03
N ASP A 657 -4.48 16.23 0.26
CA ASP A 657 -5.58 16.89 0.96
C ASP A 657 -5.52 18.41 0.84
N LYS A 658 -4.34 19.01 0.79
CA LYS A 658 -4.20 20.47 0.85
C LYS A 658 -4.89 21.20 -0.32
N PRO A 659 -4.45 21.04 -1.58
CA PRO A 659 -5.03 21.78 -2.71
C PRO A 659 -6.51 21.43 -2.90
N VAL A 660 -6.86 20.16 -2.74
CA VAL A 660 -8.23 19.68 -2.96
C VAL A 660 -9.18 20.28 -1.92
N ASN A 661 -8.83 20.29 -0.63
CA ASN A 661 -9.70 20.90 0.39
C ASN A 661 -9.91 22.40 0.19
N GLN A 662 -8.88 23.10 -0.24
CA GLN A 662 -8.96 24.54 -0.47
C GLN A 662 -9.80 24.87 -1.70
N ILE A 663 -9.66 24.09 -2.78
CA ILE A 663 -10.55 24.18 -3.94
C ILE A 663 -12.00 23.92 -3.50
N LEU A 664 -12.26 22.83 -2.78
CA LEU A 664 -13.61 22.51 -2.27
C LEU A 664 -14.18 23.63 -1.41
N TYR A 665 -13.38 24.23 -0.52
CA TYR A 665 -13.79 25.39 0.27
C TYR A 665 -14.23 26.57 -0.61
N VAL A 666 -13.41 26.94 -1.60
CA VAL A 666 -13.72 28.08 -2.49
C VAL A 666 -14.96 27.81 -3.33
N LEU A 667 -15.11 26.60 -3.88
CA LEU A 667 -16.31 26.21 -4.62
C LEU A 667 -17.57 26.30 -3.74
N ARG A 668 -17.48 25.79 -2.50
CA ARG A 668 -18.57 25.88 -1.51
C ARG A 668 -18.90 27.32 -1.13
N LYS A 669 -17.89 28.17 -0.90
CA LYS A 669 -18.04 29.59 -0.55
C LYS A 669 -18.92 30.35 -1.53
N TYR A 670 -18.80 30.05 -2.83
CA TYR A 670 -19.60 30.69 -3.88
C TYR A 670 -20.78 29.85 -4.39
N GLY A 671 -21.04 28.68 -3.79
CA GLY A 671 -22.13 27.78 -4.23
C GLY A 671 -21.92 27.19 -5.63
N VAL A 672 -20.67 27.08 -6.08
CA VAL A 672 -20.30 26.59 -7.41
C VAL A 672 -20.12 25.07 -7.38
N LYS A 673 -20.60 24.40 -8.43
CA LYS A 673 -20.33 22.98 -8.70
C LYS A 673 -19.39 22.83 -9.90
N ALA A 674 -18.68 21.72 -9.95
CA ALA A 674 -17.59 21.45 -10.88
C ALA A 674 -17.57 19.96 -11.24
N SER A 675 -16.83 19.58 -12.28
CA SER A 675 -16.64 18.19 -12.68
C SER A 675 -15.16 17.81 -12.54
N PHE A 676 -14.86 16.84 -11.68
CA PHE A 676 -13.50 16.41 -11.38
C PHE A 676 -13.15 15.17 -12.21
N HIS A 677 -12.07 15.19 -12.98
CA HIS A 677 -11.61 14.03 -13.75
C HIS A 677 -10.37 13.45 -13.10
N ILE A 678 -10.55 12.30 -12.46
CA ILE A 678 -9.62 11.79 -11.47
C ILE A 678 -8.61 10.84 -12.10
N ARG A 679 -7.33 11.10 -11.83
CA ARG A 679 -6.27 10.11 -12.04
C ARG A 679 -6.27 9.13 -10.87
N THR A 680 -6.43 7.84 -11.14
CA THR A 680 -6.81 6.87 -10.10
C THR A 680 -5.66 6.11 -9.44
N ASN A 681 -4.41 6.35 -9.84
CA ASN A 681 -3.25 5.59 -9.35
C ASN A 681 -2.95 5.78 -7.85
N ARG A 682 -3.55 6.78 -7.19
CA ARG A 682 -3.29 7.12 -5.78
C ARG A 682 -4.55 7.31 -4.93
N ILE A 683 -5.75 7.14 -5.48
CA ILE A 683 -7.00 7.44 -4.75
C ILE A 683 -7.25 6.50 -3.56
N GLU A 684 -6.72 5.29 -3.61
CA GLU A 684 -6.85 4.28 -2.53
C GLU A 684 -6.10 4.70 -1.27
N GLU A 685 -5.13 5.62 -1.37
CA GLU A 685 -4.46 6.21 -0.22
C GLU A 685 -5.37 7.20 0.53
N ASN A 686 -6.32 7.84 -0.15
CA ASN A 686 -7.27 8.74 0.48
C ASN A 686 -8.68 8.67 -0.18
N PRO A 687 -9.42 7.57 0.03
CA PRO A 687 -10.76 7.43 -0.50
C PRO A 687 -11.73 8.45 0.11
N ASN A 688 -11.46 8.90 1.34
CA ASN A 688 -12.28 9.91 2.05
C ASN A 688 -12.30 11.25 1.28
N LEU A 689 -11.19 11.65 0.66
CA LEU A 689 -11.08 12.90 -0.09
C LEU A 689 -11.88 12.84 -1.40
N LEU A 690 -11.76 11.76 -2.17
CA LEU A 690 -12.55 11.57 -3.39
C LEU A 690 -14.05 11.55 -3.07
N ARG A 691 -14.41 10.85 -2.00
CA ARG A 691 -15.78 10.78 -1.55
C ARG A 691 -16.31 12.11 -1.02
N ALA A 692 -15.46 12.96 -0.43
CA ALA A 692 -15.81 14.32 -0.05
C ALA A 692 -16.12 15.20 -1.28
N ILE A 693 -15.36 15.07 -2.37
CA ILE A 693 -15.66 15.75 -3.65
C ILE A 693 -17.08 15.38 -4.12
N ALA A 694 -17.41 14.09 -4.15
CA ALA A 694 -18.75 13.63 -4.53
C ALA A 694 -19.84 14.10 -3.54
N ALA A 695 -19.58 14.04 -2.23
CA ALA A 695 -20.52 14.46 -1.19
C ALA A 695 -20.85 15.95 -1.24
N GLU A 696 -19.90 16.78 -1.67
CA GLU A 696 -20.12 18.21 -1.89
C GLU A 696 -20.88 18.52 -3.19
N GLY A 697 -21.27 17.51 -3.96
CA GLY A 697 -22.19 17.67 -5.06
C GLY A 697 -21.53 17.82 -6.44
N HIS A 698 -20.24 17.52 -6.56
CA HIS A 698 -19.46 17.60 -7.78
C HIS A 698 -19.58 16.31 -8.62
N ASP A 699 -19.31 16.39 -9.94
CA ASP A 699 -19.19 15.18 -10.76
C ASP A 699 -17.82 14.54 -10.54
N ILE A 700 -17.78 13.21 -10.62
CA ILE A 700 -16.56 12.42 -10.71
C ILE A 700 -16.50 11.79 -12.11
N GLY A 701 -15.41 12.00 -12.84
CA GLY A 701 -15.12 11.37 -14.13
C GLY A 701 -13.76 10.69 -14.10
N SER A 702 -13.50 9.80 -15.06
CA SER A 702 -12.19 9.15 -15.17
C SER A 702 -11.22 10.01 -15.99
N HIS A 703 -9.98 10.11 -15.50
CA HIS A 703 -8.81 10.61 -16.20
C HIS A 703 -7.71 9.54 -16.27
N THR A 704 -8.11 8.28 -16.43
CA THR A 704 -7.22 7.09 -16.48
C THR A 704 -6.50 6.76 -15.16
N ASP A 705 -5.82 5.61 -15.09
CA ASP A 705 -5.00 5.23 -13.93
C ASP A 705 -3.55 5.69 -14.14
N GLY A 706 -2.94 5.23 -15.22
CA GLY A 706 -1.55 5.51 -15.59
C GLY A 706 -1.30 6.88 -16.22
N HIS A 707 -2.32 7.73 -16.38
CA HIS A 707 -2.24 8.99 -17.15
C HIS A 707 -1.79 8.74 -18.60
N LEU A 708 -2.34 7.68 -19.21
CA LEU A 708 -1.92 7.17 -20.51
C LEU A 708 -2.65 7.90 -21.65
N PRO A 709 -1.94 8.52 -22.61
CA PRO A 709 -2.57 9.24 -23.71
C PRO A 709 -3.21 8.28 -24.73
N TYR A 710 -4.28 8.74 -25.38
CA TYR A 710 -5.03 8.00 -26.41
C TYR A 710 -4.54 8.31 -27.84
N ALA A 711 -3.32 8.83 -27.95
CA ALA A 711 -2.52 8.93 -29.16
C ALA A 711 -1.04 8.70 -28.80
N ILE A 712 -0.24 8.19 -29.74
CA ILE A 712 1.19 7.92 -29.52
C ILE A 712 1.99 9.17 -29.90
N TYR A 713 2.70 9.76 -28.94
CA TYR A 713 3.59 10.91 -29.22
C TYR A 713 4.82 10.49 -30.02
N ASP A 714 5.19 11.26 -31.05
CA ASP A 714 6.37 11.02 -31.88
C ASP A 714 7.11 12.33 -32.19
N GLU A 715 8.37 12.45 -31.76
CA GLU A 715 9.18 13.67 -31.95
C GLU A 715 9.85 13.70 -33.33
N ILE A 716 9.18 14.25 -34.34
CA ILE A 716 9.89 14.68 -35.56
C ILE A 716 10.41 16.11 -35.34
N LYS A 717 11.72 16.26 -35.14
CA LYS A 717 12.41 17.57 -35.11
C LYS A 717 12.29 18.27 -36.49
N SER A 718 11.30 19.14 -36.62
CA SER A 718 11.16 20.06 -37.77
C SER A 718 12.11 21.27 -37.65
N ARG A 719 12.71 21.69 -38.77
CA ARG A 719 13.50 22.94 -38.91
C ARG A 719 12.68 24.23 -38.71
N ARG A 720 11.36 24.15 -38.52
CA ARG A 720 10.45 25.28 -38.31
C ARG A 720 9.54 25.06 -37.11
N GLY A 721 10.13 25.11 -35.91
CA GLY A 721 9.39 25.12 -34.64
C GLY A 721 8.84 23.75 -34.20
N LYS A 722 8.77 23.57 -32.87
CA LYS A 722 8.25 22.38 -32.20
C LYS A 722 6.72 22.40 -32.25
N ARG A 723 6.09 21.76 -33.24
CA ARG A 723 4.67 21.37 -33.12
C ARG A 723 4.63 19.89 -32.74
N PRO A 724 3.85 19.50 -31.70
CA PRO A 724 3.73 18.11 -31.32
C PRO A 724 3.03 17.32 -32.44
N PHE A 725 3.51 16.11 -32.69
CA PHE A 725 2.99 15.19 -33.70
C PHE A 725 2.63 13.87 -33.02
N TYR A 726 1.47 13.33 -33.38
CA TYR A 726 0.92 12.13 -32.77
C TYR A 726 0.51 11.10 -33.82
N ASN A 727 0.65 9.83 -33.49
CA ASN A 727 0.25 8.68 -34.30
C ASN A 727 -0.97 7.98 -33.68
N SER A 728 -1.71 7.23 -34.53
CA SER A 728 -2.81 6.37 -34.06
C SER A 728 -2.31 5.23 -33.17
N LEU A 729 -3.17 4.71 -32.29
CA LEU A 729 -2.80 3.59 -31.43
C LEU A 729 -2.56 2.33 -32.26
N THR A 730 -1.58 1.52 -31.88
CA THR A 730 -1.48 0.12 -32.37
C THR A 730 -2.47 -0.74 -31.59
N SER A 731 -2.86 -1.91 -32.12
CA SER A 731 -3.80 -2.81 -31.43
C SER A 731 -3.32 -3.26 -30.05
N GLN A 732 -2.00 -3.40 -29.86
CA GLN A 732 -1.43 -3.72 -28.55
C GLN A 732 -1.59 -2.57 -27.56
N VAL A 733 -1.26 -1.34 -27.99
CA VAL A 733 -1.39 -0.15 -27.13
C VAL A 733 -2.86 0.13 -26.84
N GLU A 734 -3.75 -0.08 -27.81
CA GLU A 734 -5.20 0.06 -27.62
C GLU A 734 -5.72 -0.84 -26.49
N ALA A 735 -5.34 -2.13 -26.49
CA ALA A 735 -5.69 -3.06 -25.41
C ALA A 735 -5.16 -2.62 -24.04
N GLU A 736 -3.94 -2.07 -23.99
CA GLU A 736 -3.35 -1.50 -22.78
C GLU A 736 -4.16 -0.28 -22.26
N ARG A 737 -4.54 0.65 -23.15
CA ARG A 737 -5.35 1.83 -22.78
C ARG A 737 -6.73 1.43 -22.27
N MET A 738 -7.38 0.45 -22.89
CA MET A 738 -8.67 -0.07 -22.44
C MET A 738 -8.57 -0.76 -21.08
N ALA A 739 -7.50 -1.53 -20.82
CA ALA A 739 -7.26 -2.16 -19.54
C ALA A 739 -7.02 -1.13 -18.41
N ASP A 740 -6.24 -0.08 -18.70
CA ASP A 740 -6.01 1.03 -17.78
C ASP A 740 -7.31 1.80 -17.46
N LEU A 741 -8.13 2.07 -18.48
CA LEU A 741 -9.43 2.71 -18.31
C LEU A 741 -10.41 1.87 -17.48
N ALA A 742 -10.43 0.54 -17.71
CA ALA A 742 -11.20 -0.41 -16.93
C ALA A 742 -10.77 -0.43 -15.45
N LEU A 743 -9.46 -0.41 -15.19
CA LEU A 743 -8.91 -0.31 -13.84
C LEU A 743 -9.32 1.01 -13.17
N SER A 744 -9.18 2.13 -13.89
CA SER A 744 -9.53 3.45 -13.40
C SER A 744 -10.97 3.54 -12.94
N TYR A 745 -11.92 3.15 -13.81
CA TYR A 745 -13.34 3.23 -13.46
C TYR A 745 -13.74 2.28 -12.32
N ARG A 746 -13.09 1.10 -12.22
CA ARG A 746 -13.31 0.17 -11.11
C ARG A 746 -12.87 0.77 -9.78
N LYS A 747 -11.70 1.39 -9.73
CA LYS A 747 -11.20 2.11 -8.54
C LYS A 747 -12.11 3.28 -8.15
N LEU A 748 -12.63 4.04 -9.12
CA LEU A 748 -13.61 5.09 -8.83
C LEU A 748 -14.91 4.50 -8.26
N SER A 749 -15.40 3.40 -8.86
CA SER A 749 -16.64 2.75 -8.42
C SER A 749 -16.51 2.20 -7.00
N SER A 750 -15.35 1.65 -6.62
CA SER A 750 -15.12 1.14 -5.25
C SER A 750 -15.09 2.25 -4.19
N VAL A 751 -14.93 3.52 -4.57
CA VAL A 751 -14.92 4.67 -3.66
C VAL A 751 -16.22 5.46 -3.67
N VAL A 752 -16.87 5.65 -4.82
CA VAL A 752 -18.05 6.54 -4.98
C VAL A 752 -19.22 5.89 -5.72
N GLY A 753 -19.20 4.58 -5.97
CA GLY A 753 -20.19 3.92 -6.82
C GLY A 753 -21.62 3.95 -6.28
N ASP A 754 -21.79 4.04 -4.96
CA ASP A 754 -23.07 4.17 -4.26
C ASP A 754 -23.56 5.62 -4.11
N MET A 755 -22.79 6.61 -4.59
CA MET A 755 -23.11 8.02 -4.41
C MET A 755 -23.95 8.59 -5.55
N THR A 756 -24.91 9.45 -5.18
CA THR A 756 -25.70 10.22 -6.14
C THR A 756 -25.57 11.73 -5.90
N THR A 757 -25.74 12.47 -6.98
CA THR A 757 -25.73 13.92 -7.06
C THR A 757 -26.93 14.35 -7.90
N ASP A 758 -27.83 15.15 -7.33
CA ASP A 758 -29.05 15.61 -8.01
C ASP A 758 -29.89 14.47 -8.62
N GLY A 759 -29.93 13.31 -7.93
CA GLY A 759 -30.68 12.12 -8.36
C GLY A 759 -30.01 11.28 -9.46
N ARG A 760 -28.74 11.55 -9.78
CA ARG A 760 -27.93 10.82 -10.77
C ARG A 760 -26.67 10.27 -10.11
N PRO A 761 -26.01 9.22 -10.65
CA PRO A 761 -24.72 8.78 -10.12
C PRO A 761 -23.69 9.92 -10.08
N ALA A 762 -22.95 10.03 -8.98
CA ALA A 762 -21.84 10.98 -8.86
C ALA A 762 -20.68 10.59 -9.77
N LEU A 763 -20.44 9.27 -9.92
CA LEU A 763 -19.53 8.73 -10.91
C LEU A 763 -20.17 8.73 -12.30
N THR A 764 -19.66 9.59 -13.16
CA THR A 764 -20.13 9.80 -14.52
C THR A 764 -19.38 8.93 -15.52
N LYS A 765 -19.99 8.71 -16.67
CA LYS A 765 -19.36 8.13 -17.86
C LYS A 765 -18.86 9.21 -18.83
N ILE A 766 -18.42 10.34 -18.28
CA ILE A 766 -17.78 11.44 -19.00
C ILE A 766 -16.27 11.26 -18.81
N PHE A 767 -15.56 11.03 -19.91
CA PHE A 767 -14.12 10.79 -19.92
C PHE A 767 -13.35 12.05 -20.28
N ARG A 768 -12.26 12.29 -19.55
CA ARG A 768 -11.26 13.30 -19.90
C ARG A 768 -9.99 12.61 -20.41
N PRO A 769 -9.60 12.80 -21.67
CA PRO A 769 -8.37 12.22 -22.21
C PRO A 769 -7.12 12.89 -21.61
N PRO A 770 -6.11 12.12 -21.12
CA PRO A 770 -4.80 12.66 -20.78
C PRO A 770 -4.16 13.39 -21.95
N THR A 771 -3.52 14.53 -21.69
CA THR A 771 -2.85 15.41 -22.68
C THR A 771 -3.75 16.01 -23.77
N LEU A 772 -5.06 15.73 -23.74
CA LEU A 772 -6.07 16.09 -24.75
C LEU A 772 -5.87 15.50 -26.16
N ALA A 773 -4.64 15.11 -26.54
CA ALA A 773 -4.33 14.46 -27.81
C ALA A 773 -4.95 13.07 -27.91
N MET A 774 -5.60 12.79 -29.05
CA MET A 774 -6.37 11.57 -29.23
C MET A 774 -6.41 11.13 -30.68
N SER A 775 -6.22 9.85 -30.92
CA SER A 775 -6.43 9.24 -32.24
C SER A 775 -7.89 8.87 -32.48
N LYS A 776 -8.30 8.74 -33.75
CA LYS A 776 -9.65 8.26 -34.11
C LYS A 776 -9.95 6.92 -33.48
N ASN A 777 -9.04 5.94 -33.61
CA ASN A 777 -9.25 4.63 -32.98
C ASN A 777 -9.22 4.71 -31.45
N GLY A 778 -8.41 5.59 -30.85
CA GLY A 778 -8.49 5.86 -29.41
C GLY A 778 -9.86 6.37 -28.95
N MET A 779 -10.52 7.25 -29.72
CA MET A 779 -11.90 7.66 -29.45
C MET A 779 -12.86 6.47 -29.57
N GLU A 780 -12.71 5.62 -30.58
CA GLU A 780 -13.51 4.40 -30.72
C GLU A 780 -13.39 3.51 -29.49
N SER A 781 -12.17 3.25 -29.00
CA SER A 781 -11.95 2.37 -27.84
C SER A 781 -12.66 2.90 -26.59
N ILE A 782 -12.65 4.21 -26.34
CA ILE A 782 -13.31 4.81 -25.18
C ILE A 782 -14.84 4.63 -25.24
N PHE A 783 -15.44 4.89 -26.40
CA PHE A 783 -16.87 4.68 -26.60
C PHE A 783 -17.24 3.19 -26.62
N ASP A 784 -16.37 2.31 -27.14
CA ASP A 784 -16.55 0.86 -27.12
C ASP A 784 -16.49 0.27 -25.71
N MET A 785 -15.74 0.90 -24.80
CA MET A 785 -15.77 0.62 -23.36
C MET A 785 -17.06 1.07 -22.67
N GLY A 786 -17.93 1.82 -23.36
CA GLY A 786 -19.23 2.25 -22.84
C GLY A 786 -19.26 3.62 -22.18
N PHE A 787 -18.22 4.45 -22.35
CA PHE A 787 -18.28 5.87 -21.98
C PHE A 787 -19.29 6.63 -22.86
N GLN A 788 -19.93 7.65 -22.31
CA GLN A 788 -21.00 8.38 -22.99
C GLN A 788 -20.52 9.63 -23.69
N TYR A 789 -19.49 10.29 -23.15
CA TYR A 789 -18.92 11.53 -23.68
C TYR A 789 -17.41 11.55 -23.45
N ILE A 790 -16.72 12.21 -24.37
CA ILE A 790 -15.30 12.56 -24.23
C ILE A 790 -15.24 14.09 -24.24
N VAL A 791 -14.67 14.69 -23.20
CA VAL A 791 -14.64 16.14 -23.03
C VAL A 791 -13.20 16.60 -22.85
N SER A 792 -12.68 17.35 -23.83
CA SER A 792 -11.34 17.96 -23.79
C SER A 792 -11.36 19.42 -23.34
N GLY A 793 -12.51 20.10 -23.46
CA GLY A 793 -12.70 21.49 -23.04
C GLY A 793 -11.98 22.52 -23.91
N ASP A 794 -12.42 23.77 -23.88
CA ASP A 794 -11.92 24.82 -24.78
C ASP A 794 -10.87 25.75 -24.16
N PHE A 795 -10.70 25.76 -22.83
CA PHE A 795 -9.87 26.72 -22.13
C PHE A 795 -8.95 26.02 -21.11
N SER A 796 -7.66 25.86 -21.41
CA SER A 796 -6.69 25.28 -20.48
C SER A 796 -5.96 26.35 -19.69
N SER A 797 -6.11 26.37 -18.36
CA SER A 797 -5.55 27.44 -17.52
C SER A 797 -4.03 27.43 -17.41
N HIS A 798 -3.37 26.28 -17.67
CA HIS A 798 -1.96 26.06 -17.37
C HIS A 798 -1.60 26.48 -15.93
N ASP A 799 -2.50 26.19 -14.99
CA ASP A 799 -2.39 26.62 -13.59
C ASP A 799 -1.17 26.02 -12.89
N TYR A 800 -0.73 24.84 -13.31
CA TYR A 800 0.52 24.22 -12.87
C TYR A 800 1.78 24.99 -13.30
N GLU A 801 1.70 25.91 -14.28
CA GLU A 801 2.81 26.78 -14.70
C GLU A 801 2.77 28.17 -14.02
N ALA A 802 1.64 28.51 -13.38
CA ALA A 802 1.44 29.83 -12.81
C ALA A 802 2.33 30.05 -11.59
N LYS A 803 2.89 31.26 -11.45
CA LYS A 803 3.78 31.60 -10.32
C LYS A 803 3.04 32.24 -9.16
N THR A 804 1.89 32.86 -9.45
CA THR A 804 1.07 33.53 -8.44
C THR A 804 -0.42 33.34 -8.74
N SER A 805 -1.24 33.34 -7.69
CA SER A 805 -2.70 33.30 -7.82
C SER A 805 -3.28 34.49 -8.58
N ARG A 806 -2.66 35.67 -8.50
CA ARG A 806 -3.11 36.87 -9.22
C ARG A 806 -2.80 36.79 -10.72
N GLU A 807 -1.65 36.24 -11.10
CA GLU A 807 -1.32 35.97 -12.50
C GLU A 807 -2.32 35.00 -13.11
N LEU A 808 -2.58 33.87 -12.43
CA LEU A 808 -3.57 32.91 -12.87
C LEU A 808 -4.96 33.55 -12.96
N ALA A 809 -5.38 34.33 -11.95
CA ALA A 809 -6.67 35.02 -11.96
C ALA A 809 -6.80 36.00 -13.14
N ASP A 810 -5.74 36.72 -13.48
CA ASP A 810 -5.71 37.61 -14.64
C ASP A 810 -5.88 36.85 -15.95
N GLU A 811 -5.23 35.69 -16.10
CA GLU A 811 -5.37 34.83 -17.28
C GLU A 811 -6.78 34.22 -17.36
N LEU A 812 -7.36 33.78 -16.24
CA LEU A 812 -8.74 33.29 -16.19
C LEU A 812 -9.74 34.39 -16.56
N LEU A 813 -9.56 35.64 -16.11
CA LEU A 813 -10.50 36.74 -16.40
C LEU A 813 -10.36 37.33 -17.81
N LYS A 814 -9.11 37.48 -18.29
CA LYS A 814 -8.81 38.19 -19.54
C LYS A 814 -8.61 37.24 -20.73
N GLY A 815 -8.47 35.94 -20.47
CA GLY A 815 -8.19 34.90 -21.45
C GLY A 815 -6.71 34.62 -21.64
N ILE A 816 -6.35 33.40 -22.03
CA ILE A 816 -4.96 32.94 -22.12
C ILE A 816 -4.16 33.72 -23.17
N ARG A 817 -2.98 34.22 -22.81
CA ARG A 817 -2.07 34.87 -23.75
C ARG A 817 -1.35 33.87 -24.65
N LYS A 818 -1.48 34.05 -25.96
CA LYS A 818 -0.75 33.28 -26.99
C LYS A 818 0.66 33.82 -27.20
N GLY A 819 1.54 33.01 -27.79
CA GLY A 819 2.93 33.38 -28.10
C GLY A 819 3.08 34.56 -29.06
N ASP A 820 2.04 34.88 -29.83
CA ASP A 820 1.98 36.07 -30.71
C ASP A 820 1.45 37.33 -29.99
N GLY A 821 1.11 37.23 -28.71
CA GLY A 821 0.57 38.30 -27.89
C GLY A 821 -0.96 38.47 -27.95
N SER A 822 -1.66 37.74 -28.81
CA SER A 822 -3.14 37.70 -28.81
C SER A 822 -3.68 36.96 -27.58
N ARG A 823 -4.96 37.16 -27.23
CA ARG A 823 -5.61 36.42 -26.15
C ARG A 823 -6.68 35.48 -26.68
N TYR A 824 -6.81 34.32 -26.04
CA TYR A 824 -7.92 33.40 -26.20
C TYR A 824 -8.94 33.65 -25.08
N PRO A 825 -10.00 34.46 -25.30
CA PRO A 825 -10.91 34.87 -24.24
C PRO A 825 -11.88 33.75 -23.85
N LEU A 826 -12.32 33.75 -22.59
CA LEU A 826 -13.47 32.97 -22.14
C LEU A 826 -14.73 33.33 -22.94
N ARG A 827 -15.57 32.33 -23.18
CA ARG A 827 -16.83 32.47 -23.92
C ARG A 827 -17.97 31.82 -23.17
N ASN A 828 -19.19 32.13 -23.59
CA ASN A 828 -20.38 31.37 -23.18
C ASN A 828 -20.18 29.88 -23.44
N GLY A 829 -20.45 29.06 -22.43
CA GLY A 829 -20.28 27.62 -22.47
C GLY A 829 -18.84 27.13 -22.38
N SER A 830 -17.87 27.99 -22.07
CA SER A 830 -16.47 27.57 -21.91
C SER A 830 -16.31 26.58 -20.76
N ILE A 831 -15.49 25.56 -21.02
CA ILE A 831 -15.05 24.51 -20.11
C ILE A 831 -13.59 24.81 -19.76
N MET A 832 -13.40 25.26 -18.52
CA MET A 832 -12.10 25.60 -17.97
C MET A 832 -11.45 24.34 -17.40
N VAL A 833 -10.26 24.01 -17.90
CA VAL A 833 -9.44 22.89 -17.40
C VAL A 833 -8.44 23.45 -16.41
N LEU A 834 -8.53 22.97 -15.17
CA LEU A 834 -7.70 23.30 -14.02
C LEU A 834 -7.12 22.00 -13.45
N HIS A 835 -6.14 22.09 -12.57
CA HIS A 835 -5.52 20.94 -11.91
C HIS A 835 -5.59 21.07 -10.39
N MET A 836 -5.51 19.93 -9.71
CA MET A 836 -5.47 19.86 -8.25
C MET A 836 -4.18 19.25 -7.70
N SER A 837 -3.17 19.02 -8.55
CA SER A 837 -1.91 18.38 -8.17
C SER A 837 -0.97 19.32 -7.43
N ASP A 838 -0.18 18.75 -6.52
CA ASP A 838 0.91 19.43 -5.81
C ASP A 838 2.27 19.27 -6.54
N ASP A 839 2.25 18.68 -7.74
CA ASP A 839 3.42 18.29 -8.54
C ASP A 839 4.04 19.48 -9.27
N SER A 840 4.51 20.50 -8.53
CA SER A 840 5.41 21.48 -9.11
C SER A 840 6.86 21.05 -8.84
N ASN A 841 7.58 20.64 -9.90
CA ASN A 841 9.03 20.40 -9.88
C ASN A 841 9.85 21.63 -9.41
N GLU A 842 9.19 22.77 -9.23
CA GLU A 842 9.70 23.90 -8.47
C GLU A 842 8.78 24.13 -7.27
N PRO A 843 9.28 24.21 -6.02
CA PRO A 843 8.45 24.55 -4.88
C PRO A 843 7.95 25.99 -5.07
N SER A 844 6.71 26.15 -5.54
CA SER A 844 6.02 27.44 -5.51
C SER A 844 6.00 27.90 -4.05
N SER A 845 6.45 29.13 -3.80
CA SER A 845 6.41 29.76 -2.48
C SER A 845 4.99 30.12 -2.02
N ASP A 846 3.98 29.97 -2.89
CA ASP A 846 2.57 30.24 -2.57
C ASP A 846 1.73 28.96 -2.81
N PRO A 847 1.50 28.15 -1.77
CA PRO A 847 1.12 26.74 -1.93
C PRO A 847 -0.37 26.47 -2.27
N ASP A 848 -1.12 27.45 -2.80
CA ASP A 848 -2.58 27.35 -3.00
C ASP A 848 -3.08 28.09 -4.26
N ILE A 849 -2.24 28.19 -5.31
CA ILE A 849 -2.44 29.11 -6.45
C ILE A 849 -3.83 28.96 -7.11
N THR A 850 -4.25 27.74 -7.42
CA THR A 850 -5.53 27.49 -8.10
C THR A 850 -6.72 27.90 -7.24
N ALA A 851 -6.77 27.50 -5.96
CA ALA A 851 -7.85 27.89 -5.05
C ALA A 851 -7.93 29.41 -4.86
N LYS A 852 -6.79 30.07 -4.61
CA LYS A 852 -6.73 31.53 -4.45
C LYS A 852 -7.12 32.28 -5.73
N ALA A 853 -6.72 31.78 -6.90
CA ALA A 853 -7.13 32.37 -8.16
C ALA A 853 -8.64 32.24 -8.36
N LEU A 854 -9.22 31.07 -8.09
CA LEU A 854 -10.67 30.86 -8.15
C LEU A 854 -11.43 31.79 -7.19
N ASP A 855 -10.92 32.04 -5.99
CA ASP A 855 -11.53 32.93 -5.00
C ASP A 855 -11.57 34.40 -5.47
N LEU A 856 -10.63 34.80 -6.33
CA LEU A 856 -10.65 36.11 -7.00
C LEU A 856 -11.56 36.13 -8.24
N VAL A 857 -11.60 35.04 -8.99
CA VAL A 857 -12.18 34.98 -10.34
C VAL A 857 -13.68 34.71 -10.33
N ILE A 858 -14.15 33.77 -9.50
CA ILE A 858 -15.56 33.38 -9.43
C ILE A 858 -16.49 34.58 -9.21
N PRO A 859 -16.31 35.42 -8.18
CA PRO A 859 -17.22 36.55 -7.95
C PRO A 859 -17.22 37.57 -9.09
N GLU A 860 -16.08 37.80 -9.73
CA GLU A 860 -15.98 38.71 -10.87
C GLU A 860 -16.72 38.16 -12.10
N LEU A 861 -16.56 36.87 -12.42
CA LEU A 861 -17.30 36.23 -13.50
C LEU A 861 -18.81 36.20 -13.23
N MET A 862 -19.23 36.00 -11.97
CA MET A 862 -20.63 36.11 -11.56
C MET A 862 -21.17 37.53 -11.74
N ASN A 863 -20.39 38.57 -11.38
CA ASN A 863 -20.74 39.97 -11.62
C ASN A 863 -20.85 40.30 -13.12
N GLN A 864 -20.04 39.65 -13.95
CA GLN A 864 -20.16 39.73 -15.41
C GLN A 864 -21.39 38.99 -15.93
N GLY A 865 -22.14 38.29 -15.08
CA GLY A 865 -23.39 37.61 -15.40
C GLY A 865 -23.23 36.15 -15.84
N TYR A 866 -22.06 35.54 -15.63
CA TYR A 866 -21.91 34.10 -15.78
C TYR A 866 -22.47 33.36 -14.58
N ARG A 867 -23.06 32.19 -14.84
CA ARG A 867 -23.29 31.17 -13.80
C ARG A 867 -22.32 30.01 -13.99
N PHE A 868 -22.16 29.19 -12.97
CA PHE A 868 -21.36 27.96 -13.04
C PHE A 868 -22.26 26.73 -12.93
N ASP A 869 -21.87 25.66 -13.60
CA ASP A 869 -22.60 24.40 -13.58
C ASP A 869 -21.68 23.20 -13.82
N LYS A 870 -22.21 22.00 -13.62
CA LYS A 870 -21.53 20.73 -13.89
C LYS A 870 -21.72 20.32 -15.35
N VAL A 871 -20.72 19.65 -15.92
CA VAL A 871 -20.78 19.15 -17.29
C VAL A 871 -21.91 18.12 -17.44
N SER A 872 -22.12 17.26 -16.44
CA SER A 872 -23.17 16.22 -16.46
C SER A 872 -24.59 16.78 -16.58
N ASN A 873 -24.84 18.03 -16.17
CA ASN A 873 -26.15 18.65 -16.25
C ASN A 873 -26.61 18.95 -17.69
N TYR A 874 -25.68 19.00 -18.64
CA TYR A 874 -25.96 19.28 -20.06
C TYR A 874 -25.76 18.09 -20.98
N LEU A 875 -24.83 17.19 -20.66
CA LEU A 875 -24.42 16.15 -21.60
C LEU A 875 -25.13 14.81 -21.40
N MET A 876 -25.63 14.43 -20.22
CA MET A 876 -26.05 13.04 -19.96
C MET A 876 -27.28 12.57 -20.78
N LYS A 877 -27.04 12.07 -22.00
CA LYS A 877 -27.96 11.27 -22.84
C LYS A 877 -27.43 9.84 -22.95
N PRO A 878 -28.24 8.79 -22.68
CA PRO A 878 -27.81 7.40 -22.83
C PRO A 878 -27.32 7.09 -24.27
N LEU A 879 -26.40 6.13 -24.41
CA LEU A 879 -26.19 5.44 -25.70
C LEU A 879 -27.37 4.46 -25.87
N GLU A 880 -28.09 4.54 -26.98
CA GLU A 880 -29.18 3.60 -27.26
C GLU A 880 -28.61 2.18 -27.43
N LYS A 881 -28.91 1.26 -26.49
CA LYS A 881 -28.57 -0.16 -26.65
C LYS A 881 -29.41 -0.73 -27.80
N ARG A 882 -28.75 -1.19 -28.88
CA ARG A 882 -29.42 -2.02 -29.89
C ARG A 882 -29.56 -3.44 -29.36
N ALA A 883 -30.78 -3.98 -29.39
CA ALA A 883 -31.02 -5.38 -29.05
C ALA A 883 -30.22 -6.29 -29.99
N THR A 884 -29.64 -7.37 -29.45
CA THR A 884 -28.98 -8.38 -30.27
C THR A 884 -30.00 -9.02 -31.24
N PRO A 885 -29.60 -9.55 -32.40
CA PRO A 885 -30.50 -10.28 -33.29
C PRO A 885 -31.26 -11.43 -32.61
N ALA A 886 -30.68 -12.02 -31.55
CA ALA A 886 -31.32 -13.04 -30.72
C ALA A 886 -32.49 -12.47 -29.89
N GLU A 887 -32.33 -11.27 -29.33
CA GLU A 887 -33.37 -10.57 -28.55
C GLU A 887 -34.46 -9.98 -29.44
N ALA A 888 -34.12 -9.52 -30.65
CA ALA A 888 -35.09 -9.07 -31.65
C ALA A 888 -35.99 -10.22 -32.14
N ASN A 889 -35.41 -11.41 -32.37
CA ASN A 889 -36.17 -12.60 -32.78
C ASN A 889 -37.10 -13.14 -31.68
N LEU A 890 -36.74 -12.99 -30.39
CA LEU A 890 -37.61 -13.35 -29.26
C LEU A 890 -38.80 -12.37 -29.08
N GLY A 891 -38.63 -11.10 -29.47
CA GLY A 891 -39.68 -10.09 -29.45
C GLY A 891 -40.76 -10.31 -30.52
N GLU A 892 -40.39 -10.85 -31.69
CA GLU A 892 -41.34 -11.18 -32.76
C GLU A 892 -42.11 -12.48 -32.50
N THR A 893 -41.51 -13.47 -31.82
CA THR A 893 -42.24 -14.71 -31.49
C THR A 893 -43.34 -14.52 -30.43
N ARG A 894 -43.28 -13.45 -29.62
CA ARG A 894 -44.32 -13.14 -28.61
C ARG A 894 -45.54 -12.40 -29.17
N LYS A 895 -45.54 -11.96 -30.44
CA LYS A 895 -46.69 -11.27 -31.07
C LYS A 895 -47.64 -12.20 -31.86
N GLN A 896 -47.41 -13.50 -31.89
CA GLN A 896 -48.28 -14.47 -32.57
C GLN A 896 -48.65 -15.67 -31.69
N LEU A 897 -49.38 -15.43 -30.61
CA LEU A 897 -50.22 -16.46 -29.99
C LEU A 897 -51.59 -15.84 -29.71
N PRO A 898 -52.68 -16.28 -30.37
CA PRO A 898 -54.02 -15.85 -30.00
C PRO A 898 -54.36 -16.44 -28.64
N MET A 899 -54.90 -15.61 -27.75
CA MET A 899 -55.53 -16.09 -26.51
C MET A 899 -56.64 -17.08 -26.86
N ASN A 900 -56.55 -18.29 -26.29
CA ASN A 900 -57.68 -19.15 -25.95
C ASN A 900 -57.35 -19.90 -24.67
#